data_AF-A0A813VZF7-F1
#
_entry.id   AF-A0A813VZF7-F1
#
_cell.length_a   1.000
_cell.length_b   1.000
_cell.length_c   1.000
_cell.angle_alpha   90.00
_cell.angle_beta   90.00
_cell.angle_gamma   90.00
#
_symmetry.space_group_name_H-M   'P 1'
#
loop_
_entity.id
_entity.type
_entity.pdbx_description
1 polymer ?
#
loop_
_entity_poly.entity_id
_entity_poly.type
_entity_poly.pdbx_seq_one_letter_code
_entity_poly.pdbx_strand_id
1 'polypeptide(L)'
;MVLKIGSGDIDDLSTLNVLDTESLLRELRARYKKGTIYTYIGDVLIAINPFKQLNIYEKQQHDLYKYVKCRSQLSPHIFWVADQAYRKLCLSNRPQCIAVSGESGSGKTESTKLMVSHIIQECSSDAGDRELQKRIIEVNPLLEAFGNAQTCMNNNSSRFGKYLQLSFTDDGRIVGAKVFDYLLEKSRVVQHGPGERNYHIFYYMFAGLEKESLEYYYLDNPEHYRILKDPCGGKVFPSRTDYRHCRQSFHTQKDIMRRVGFTNEDTNIVFTLLSAILHLTNIRFSHDDETDGVFIEDEYPLEVVCTLLALDQEILTMALISTFSTTKGERVISLKNFDQANDCRDALAKAMYERLFDWIVKQINDLLQPNKQHKYFVDEVLHTTIGILDMSGFENFQVNSFEQLCINVANEHLQYYFNEHIFLHEEIDYKLEGVPFEKVEFQNNEDLIELFMGPLGIFALLDEESRFPKANDESLVQKFHIHCKTHKRYIRPRGNETAFGIHHYAGKVVYDARGFLEKNRDNLSANLIECMEKSGIELISDLFSNDKQSSSPSSNSSSNVKNKSASMHPVRRPKSFEIERVKENFSQKTAKSLRQESRPFKTNTIQKERFSQNTVALHFKTSLAELLEKMKDAEPSFVR
;
A
#
# COMPACT_ATOMS: atom_id res chain seq x y z
N MET A 1 -28.00 43.76 -1.77
CA MET A 1 -26.81 43.22 -2.46
C MET A 1 -27.25 41.92 -3.11
N VAL A 2 -27.55 41.94 -4.41
CA VAL A 2 -28.02 40.75 -5.13
C VAL A 2 -26.84 39.80 -5.26
N LEU A 3 -26.89 38.66 -4.57
CA LEU A 3 -25.92 37.58 -4.72
C LEU A 3 -25.99 37.10 -6.17
N LYS A 4 -25.04 37.54 -7.02
CA LYS A 4 -24.89 37.03 -8.38
C LYS A 4 -24.57 35.53 -8.26
N ILE A 5 -25.53 34.68 -8.62
CA ILE A 5 -25.36 33.24 -8.78
C ILE A 5 -24.31 33.04 -9.89
N GLY A 6 -23.33 32.15 -9.69
CA GLY A 6 -22.37 31.79 -10.74
C GLY A 6 -23.12 31.21 -11.94
N SER A 7 -22.62 31.47 -13.16
CA SER A 7 -23.31 31.02 -14.36
C SER A 7 -23.37 29.49 -14.42
N GLY A 8 -22.31 28.81 -13.97
CA GLY A 8 -22.14 27.37 -14.13
C GLY A 8 -21.85 26.97 -15.58
N ASP A 9 -21.49 27.92 -16.44
CA ASP A 9 -21.29 27.76 -17.88
C ASP A 9 -19.82 28.01 -18.29
N ILE A 10 -18.95 28.38 -17.35
CA ILE A 10 -17.54 28.63 -17.62
C ILE A 10 -16.77 27.32 -17.54
N ASP A 11 -16.22 26.89 -18.67
CA ASP A 11 -15.50 25.63 -18.79
C ASP A 11 -14.03 25.71 -18.33
N ASP A 12 -13.43 26.91 -18.38
CA ASP A 12 -12.06 27.16 -17.93
C ASP A 12 -12.04 28.34 -16.95
N LEU A 13 -11.70 28.07 -15.69
CA LEU A 13 -11.74 29.09 -14.64
C LEU A 13 -10.69 30.18 -14.84
N SER A 14 -9.65 29.96 -15.66
CA SER A 14 -8.67 31.00 -16.00
C SER A 14 -9.29 32.16 -16.79
N THR A 15 -10.46 31.96 -17.41
CA THR A 15 -11.16 33.00 -18.18
C THR A 15 -12.13 33.85 -17.34
N LEU A 16 -12.17 33.65 -16.01
CA LEU A 16 -13.00 34.45 -15.13
C LEU A 16 -12.50 35.90 -15.07
N ASN A 17 -13.42 36.86 -15.19
CA ASN A 17 -13.10 38.28 -15.05
C ASN A 17 -12.58 38.65 -13.65
N VAL A 18 -13.01 37.91 -12.62
CA VAL A 18 -12.58 38.11 -11.24
C VAL A 18 -12.10 36.76 -10.69
N LEU A 19 -10.81 36.67 -10.43
CA LEU A 19 -10.13 35.50 -9.90
C LEU A 19 -9.95 35.65 -8.38
N ASP A 20 -10.98 35.26 -7.64
CA ASP A 20 -10.97 35.19 -6.18
C ASP A 20 -11.62 33.88 -5.69
N THR A 21 -11.35 33.49 -4.45
CA THR A 21 -11.85 32.24 -3.85
C THR A 21 -13.37 32.11 -3.90
N GLU A 22 -14.11 33.21 -3.70
CA GLU A 22 -15.58 33.19 -3.70
C GLU A 22 -16.13 32.99 -5.12
N SER A 23 -15.54 33.65 -6.11
CA SER A 23 -15.89 33.55 -7.52
C SER A 23 -15.60 32.14 -8.07
N LEU A 24 -14.44 31.57 -7.76
CA LEU A 24 -14.08 30.18 -8.12
C LEU A 24 -15.05 29.16 -7.51
N LEU A 25 -15.27 29.22 -6.20
CA LEU A 25 -16.15 28.30 -5.48
C LEU A 25 -17.59 28.38 -5.99
N ARG A 26 -18.06 29.60 -6.28
CA ARG A 26 -19.41 29.84 -6.78
C ARG A 26 -19.64 29.24 -8.16
N GLU A 27 -18.68 29.38 -9.07
CA GLU A 27 -18.77 28.82 -10.42
C GLU A 27 -18.70 27.29 -10.37
N LEU A 28 -17.75 26.71 -9.63
CA LEU A 28 -17.65 25.26 -9.41
C LEU A 28 -18.94 24.68 -8.81
N ARG A 29 -19.52 25.37 -7.82
CA ARG A 29 -20.79 24.95 -7.20
C ARG A 29 -21.96 25.01 -8.17
N ALA A 30 -22.00 26.02 -9.05
CA ALA A 30 -23.04 26.14 -10.07
C ALA A 30 -22.92 25.02 -11.13
N ARG A 31 -21.70 24.74 -11.61
CA ARG A 31 -21.41 23.61 -12.52
C ARG A 31 -21.80 22.27 -11.91
N TYR A 32 -21.39 22.00 -10.66
CA TYR A 32 -21.73 20.76 -9.96
C TYR A 32 -23.25 20.57 -9.82
N LYS A 33 -23.99 21.64 -9.49
CA LYS A 33 -25.47 21.59 -9.41
C LYS A 33 -26.14 21.26 -10.76
N LYS A 34 -25.51 21.63 -11.88
CA LYS A 34 -25.95 21.27 -13.24
C LYS A 34 -25.54 19.84 -13.64
N GLY A 35 -24.78 19.14 -12.80
CA GLY A 35 -24.24 17.81 -13.11
C GLY A 35 -22.93 17.84 -13.89
N THR A 36 -22.33 19.02 -14.08
CA THR A 36 -21.03 19.19 -14.74
C THR A 36 -19.93 19.11 -13.69
N ILE A 37 -19.23 17.97 -13.66
CA ILE A 37 -18.25 17.67 -12.61
C ILE A 37 -16.81 18.00 -12.97
N TYR A 38 -16.53 18.22 -14.25
CA TYR A 38 -15.21 18.52 -14.79
C TYR A 38 -15.09 20.00 -15.13
N THR A 39 -13.98 20.63 -14.77
CA THR A 39 -13.71 22.04 -15.05
C THR A 39 -12.21 22.25 -15.28
N TYR A 40 -11.82 22.99 -16.31
CA TYR A 40 -10.41 23.33 -16.53
C TYR A 40 -9.97 24.50 -15.65
N ILE A 41 -8.68 24.53 -15.32
CA ILE A 41 -7.95 25.71 -14.88
C ILE A 41 -6.64 25.73 -15.67
N GLY A 42 -6.65 26.42 -16.82
CA GLY A 42 -5.56 26.26 -17.78
C GLY A 42 -5.39 24.78 -18.14
N ASP A 43 -4.19 24.23 -17.93
CA ASP A 43 -3.86 22.84 -18.29
C ASP A 43 -4.18 21.81 -17.19
N VAL A 44 -4.67 22.27 -16.04
CA VAL A 44 -5.12 21.40 -14.94
C VAL A 44 -6.61 21.09 -15.10
N LEU A 45 -7.00 19.85 -14.84
CA LEU A 45 -8.41 19.46 -14.76
C LEU A 45 -8.85 19.28 -13.31
N ILE A 46 -9.93 19.95 -12.92
CA ILE A 46 -10.65 19.70 -11.65
C ILE A 46 -11.77 18.69 -11.90
N ALA A 47 -11.85 17.67 -11.04
CA ALA A 47 -12.88 16.65 -11.03
C ALA A 47 -13.58 16.58 -9.66
N ILE A 48 -14.87 16.92 -9.61
CA ILE A 48 -15.67 16.85 -8.36
C ILE A 48 -16.49 15.55 -8.33
N ASN A 49 -16.19 14.65 -7.39
CA ASN A 49 -16.88 13.37 -7.25
C ASN A 49 -18.41 13.56 -7.06
N PRO A 50 -19.26 13.03 -7.98
CA PRO A 50 -20.71 13.19 -7.89
C PRO A 50 -21.40 12.19 -6.94
N PHE A 51 -20.69 11.17 -6.44
CA PHE A 51 -21.25 10.05 -5.67
C PHE A 51 -22.45 9.33 -6.35
N LYS A 52 -22.52 9.41 -7.68
CA LYS A 52 -23.52 8.74 -8.51
C LYS A 52 -22.95 8.43 -9.88
N GLN A 53 -23.52 7.42 -10.53
CA GLN A 53 -23.19 7.11 -11.92
C GLN A 53 -23.71 8.21 -12.86
N LEU A 54 -22.90 8.58 -13.84
CA LEU A 54 -23.22 9.56 -14.88
C LEU A 54 -23.02 8.91 -16.25
N ASN A 55 -23.90 9.20 -17.20
CA ASN A 55 -23.86 8.65 -18.56
C ASN A 55 -22.90 9.46 -19.47
N ILE A 56 -21.74 9.84 -18.95
CA ILE A 56 -20.72 10.64 -19.66
C ILE A 56 -19.46 9.83 -19.99
N TYR A 57 -19.50 8.52 -19.80
CA TYR A 57 -18.37 7.60 -20.04
C TYR A 57 -18.73 6.50 -21.04
N GLU A 58 -19.82 6.66 -21.77
CA GLU A 58 -20.24 5.70 -22.78
C GLU A 58 -19.33 5.74 -24.01
N LYS A 59 -19.35 4.69 -24.83
CA LYS A 59 -18.53 4.55 -26.03
C LYS A 59 -18.60 5.78 -26.96
N GLN A 60 -19.79 6.37 -27.10
CA GLN A 60 -19.99 7.58 -27.91
C GLN A 60 -19.12 8.74 -27.42
N GLN A 61 -18.93 8.86 -26.10
CA GLN A 61 -18.12 9.91 -25.53
C GLN A 61 -16.63 9.67 -25.72
N HIS A 62 -16.18 8.41 -25.67
CA HIS A 62 -14.81 8.08 -26.08
C HIS A 62 -14.56 8.52 -27.53
N ASP A 63 -15.43 8.12 -28.46
CA ASP A 63 -15.29 8.45 -29.88
C ASP A 63 -15.34 9.97 -30.13
N LEU A 64 -16.09 10.71 -29.31
CA LEU A 64 -16.18 12.17 -29.39
C LEU A 64 -14.84 12.84 -29.05
N TYR A 65 -14.17 12.42 -27.97
CA TYR A 65 -12.91 13.04 -27.52
C TYR A 65 -11.68 12.63 -28.34
N LYS A 66 -11.73 11.47 -28.99
CA LYS A 66 -10.70 10.94 -29.90
C LYS A 66 -10.19 11.94 -30.94
N TYR A 67 -11.08 12.74 -31.52
CA TYR A 67 -10.78 13.59 -32.68
C TYR A 67 -10.73 15.09 -32.36
N VAL A 68 -10.82 15.45 -31.09
CA VAL A 68 -10.88 16.86 -30.65
C VAL A 68 -9.51 17.49 -30.80
N LYS A 69 -9.34 18.44 -31.72
CA LYS A 69 -8.02 19.06 -31.94
C LYS A 69 -7.72 20.18 -30.96
N CYS A 70 -8.75 20.82 -30.42
CA CYS A 70 -8.60 21.99 -29.56
C CYS A 70 -9.49 21.87 -28.33
N ARG A 71 -8.94 22.21 -27.16
CA ARG A 71 -9.61 22.10 -25.86
C ARG A 71 -10.97 22.77 -25.82
N SER A 72 -11.14 23.90 -26.52
CA SER A 72 -12.36 24.71 -26.52
C SER A 72 -13.50 24.14 -27.38
N GLN A 73 -13.27 23.07 -28.13
CA GLN A 73 -14.30 22.47 -29.00
C GLN A 73 -15.35 21.70 -28.22
N LEU A 74 -14.99 21.13 -27.07
CA LEU A 74 -15.87 20.36 -26.20
C LEU A 74 -15.74 20.82 -24.76
N SER A 75 -16.74 20.46 -23.95
CA SER A 75 -16.71 20.70 -22.52
C SER A 75 -15.54 20.00 -21.83
N PRO A 76 -15.17 20.39 -20.60
CA PRO A 76 -14.13 19.75 -19.84
C PRO A 76 -14.43 18.28 -19.57
N HIS A 77 -13.43 17.43 -19.74
CA HIS A 77 -13.59 16.00 -19.51
C HIS A 77 -12.27 15.30 -19.23
N ILE A 78 -12.32 14.22 -18.44
CA ILE A 78 -11.15 13.40 -18.14
C ILE A 78 -10.53 12.74 -19.39
N PHE A 79 -11.36 12.48 -20.40
CA PHE A 79 -10.91 11.91 -21.68
C PHE A 79 -10.04 12.88 -22.48
N TRP A 80 -10.26 14.19 -22.38
CA TRP A 80 -9.35 15.17 -22.99
C TRP A 80 -7.93 15.04 -22.44
N VAL A 81 -7.78 14.92 -21.11
CA VAL A 81 -6.46 14.78 -20.48
C VAL A 81 -5.77 13.50 -20.94
N ALA A 82 -6.51 12.39 -20.97
CA ALA A 82 -5.99 11.09 -21.41
C ALA A 82 -5.57 11.09 -22.90
N ASP A 83 -6.40 11.67 -23.77
CA ASP A 83 -6.13 11.80 -25.20
C ASP A 83 -4.97 12.77 -25.49
N GLN A 84 -4.85 13.88 -24.75
CA GLN A 84 -3.72 14.80 -24.88
C GLN A 84 -2.40 14.13 -24.52
N ALA A 85 -2.34 13.39 -23.40
CA ALA A 85 -1.15 12.62 -23.05
C ALA A 85 -0.79 11.62 -24.16
N TYR A 86 -1.77 10.87 -24.67
CA TYR A 86 -1.53 9.93 -25.76
C TYR A 86 -1.03 10.58 -27.05
N ARG A 87 -1.60 11.71 -27.46
CA ARG A 87 -1.15 12.42 -28.67
C ARG A 87 0.23 13.04 -28.50
N LYS A 88 0.52 13.64 -27.34
CA LYS A 88 1.85 14.18 -27.05
C LYS A 88 2.92 13.09 -27.10
N LEU A 89 2.63 11.91 -26.56
CA LEU A 89 3.49 10.74 -26.71
C LEU A 89 3.77 10.45 -28.19
N CYS A 90 2.72 10.30 -29.01
CA CYS A 90 2.85 9.95 -30.42
C CYS A 90 3.55 11.02 -31.28
N LEU A 91 3.48 12.30 -30.87
CA LEU A 91 4.06 13.41 -31.62
C LEU A 91 5.50 13.70 -31.23
N SER A 92 5.85 13.52 -29.95
CA SER A 92 7.14 13.94 -29.39
C SER A 92 8.06 12.79 -29.03
N ASN A 93 7.55 11.55 -28.98
CA ASN A 93 8.21 10.37 -28.42
C ASN A 93 8.79 10.62 -27.01
N ARG A 94 8.18 11.53 -26.25
CA ARG A 94 8.53 11.79 -24.84
C ARG A 94 7.58 11.04 -23.91
N PRO A 95 8.09 10.39 -22.86
CA PRO A 95 7.25 9.79 -21.82
C PRO A 95 6.26 10.81 -21.26
N GLN A 96 5.06 10.35 -20.91
CA GLN A 96 4.00 11.19 -20.35
C GLN A 96 3.61 10.65 -18.98
N CYS A 97 3.20 11.51 -18.06
CA CYS A 97 2.73 11.10 -16.76
C CYS A 97 1.47 11.87 -16.37
N ILE A 98 0.41 11.17 -15.97
CA ILE A 98 -0.80 11.78 -15.43
C ILE A 98 -0.81 11.59 -13.92
N ALA A 99 -0.68 12.69 -13.18
CA ALA A 99 -0.74 12.69 -11.72
C ALA A 99 -2.15 13.06 -11.26
N VAL A 100 -2.81 12.11 -10.60
CA VAL A 100 -4.15 12.31 -10.01
C VAL A 100 -3.98 12.53 -8.51
N SER A 101 -4.46 13.67 -8.02
CA SER A 101 -4.30 14.07 -6.62
C SER A 101 -5.65 14.44 -5.99
N GLY A 102 -5.71 14.45 -4.66
CA GLY A 102 -6.95 14.74 -3.92
C GLY A 102 -7.06 13.93 -2.62
N GLU A 103 -7.93 14.37 -1.72
CA GLU A 103 -8.17 13.71 -0.42
C GLU A 103 -8.76 12.29 -0.58
N SER A 104 -8.76 11.50 0.49
CA SER A 104 -9.39 10.17 0.49
C SER A 104 -10.88 10.27 0.08
N GLY A 105 -11.31 9.47 -0.91
CA GLY A 105 -12.69 9.49 -1.43
C GLY A 105 -13.01 10.51 -2.54
N SER A 106 -12.03 11.33 -2.98
CA SER A 106 -12.20 12.33 -4.06
C SER A 106 -12.44 11.76 -5.46
N GLY A 107 -12.25 10.46 -5.69
CA GLY A 107 -12.48 9.81 -7.00
C GLY A 107 -11.21 9.51 -7.82
N LYS A 108 -10.00 9.62 -7.24
CA LYS A 108 -8.71 9.37 -7.93
C LYS A 108 -8.66 8.04 -8.68
N THR A 109 -9.01 6.96 -7.99
CA THR A 109 -9.02 5.60 -8.56
C THR A 109 -10.02 5.45 -9.71
N GLU A 110 -11.20 6.05 -9.59
CA GLU A 110 -12.21 6.01 -10.66
C GLU A 110 -11.76 6.84 -11.88
N SER A 111 -11.21 8.04 -11.67
CA SER A 111 -10.60 8.84 -12.73
C SER A 111 -9.49 8.08 -13.46
N THR A 112 -8.64 7.37 -12.72
CA THR A 112 -7.56 6.53 -13.28
C THR A 112 -8.12 5.44 -14.19
N LYS A 113 -9.14 4.69 -13.74
CA LYS A 113 -9.81 3.65 -14.55
C LYS A 113 -10.39 4.21 -15.84
N LEU A 114 -11.01 5.38 -15.78
CA LEU A 114 -11.62 6.05 -16.94
C LEU A 114 -10.56 6.51 -17.95
N MET A 115 -9.44 7.09 -17.50
CA MET A 115 -8.35 7.49 -18.39
C MET A 115 -7.69 6.30 -19.06
N VAL A 116 -7.40 5.24 -18.30
CA VAL A 116 -6.84 3.99 -18.84
C VAL A 116 -7.77 3.42 -19.91
N SER A 117 -9.07 3.35 -19.63
CA SER A 117 -10.07 2.85 -20.59
C SER A 117 -10.11 3.68 -21.87
N HIS A 118 -9.93 5.00 -21.76
CA HIS A 118 -9.90 5.89 -22.92
C HIS A 118 -8.67 5.68 -23.79
N ILE A 119 -7.46 5.70 -23.20
CA ILE A 119 -6.19 5.46 -23.90
C ILE A 119 -6.21 4.08 -24.59
N ILE A 120 -6.75 3.08 -23.92
CA ILE A 120 -6.93 1.73 -24.46
C ILE A 120 -7.85 1.72 -25.70
N GLN A 121 -8.99 2.42 -25.64
CA GLN A 121 -9.90 2.50 -26.77
C GLN A 121 -9.26 3.21 -27.97
N GLU A 122 -8.40 4.19 -27.73
CA GLU A 122 -7.65 4.91 -28.77
C GLU A 122 -6.74 4.00 -29.60
N CYS A 123 -6.05 3.07 -28.94
CA CYS A 123 -5.05 2.19 -29.53
C CYS A 123 -5.63 1.05 -30.39
N SER A 124 -6.95 0.91 -30.45
CA SER A 124 -7.61 -0.29 -30.96
C SER A 124 -7.58 -0.38 -32.49
N SER A 125 -6.62 -1.15 -33.04
CA SER A 125 -6.58 -1.49 -34.46
C SER A 125 -6.69 -2.99 -34.72
N ASP A 126 -6.02 -3.84 -33.93
CA ASP A 126 -6.03 -5.30 -34.14
C ASP A 126 -6.71 -6.12 -33.02
N ALA A 127 -7.05 -7.38 -33.33
CA ALA A 127 -7.73 -8.28 -32.39
C ALA A 127 -6.86 -8.71 -31.19
N GLY A 128 -5.53 -8.78 -31.37
CA GLY A 128 -4.58 -9.07 -30.29
C GLY A 128 -4.51 -7.95 -29.25
N ASP A 129 -4.56 -6.69 -29.70
CA ASP A 129 -4.50 -5.52 -28.84
C ASP A 129 -5.71 -5.48 -27.88
N ARG A 130 -6.89 -5.87 -28.37
CA ARG A 130 -8.13 -5.90 -27.57
C ARG A 130 -8.06 -6.86 -26.37
N GLU A 131 -7.32 -7.94 -26.49
CA GLU A 131 -7.16 -8.91 -25.41
C GLU A 131 -6.21 -8.38 -24.32
N LEU A 132 -5.08 -7.77 -24.72
CA LEU A 132 -4.17 -7.11 -23.77
C LEU A 132 -4.88 -5.96 -23.02
N GLN A 133 -5.62 -5.14 -23.76
CA GLN A 133 -6.43 -4.05 -23.21
C GLN A 133 -7.42 -4.54 -22.15
N LYS A 134 -8.15 -5.61 -22.45
CA LYS A 134 -9.10 -6.23 -21.52
C LYS A 134 -8.39 -6.69 -20.25
N ARG A 135 -7.20 -7.31 -20.37
CA ARG A 135 -6.39 -7.72 -19.22
C ARG A 135 -5.98 -6.55 -18.33
N ILE A 136 -5.51 -5.44 -18.91
CA ILE A 136 -5.08 -4.25 -18.15
C ILE A 136 -6.21 -3.72 -17.25
N ILE A 137 -7.45 -3.72 -17.75
CA ILE A 137 -8.61 -3.26 -16.98
C ILE A 137 -9.03 -4.31 -15.95
N GLU A 138 -9.07 -5.60 -16.34
CA GLU A 138 -9.59 -6.70 -15.55
C GLU A 138 -8.76 -7.08 -14.32
N VAL A 139 -7.48 -6.69 -14.25
CA VAL A 139 -6.63 -6.96 -13.08
C VAL A 139 -6.84 -5.99 -11.92
N ASN A 140 -7.42 -4.80 -12.15
CA ASN A 140 -7.60 -3.81 -11.09
C ASN A 140 -8.44 -4.31 -9.91
N PRO A 141 -9.59 -5.00 -10.11
CA PRO A 141 -10.35 -5.53 -8.99
C PRO A 141 -9.57 -6.54 -8.13
N LEU A 142 -8.57 -7.22 -8.70
CA LEU A 142 -7.69 -8.11 -7.93
C LEU A 142 -6.76 -7.31 -7.02
N LEU A 143 -6.13 -6.25 -7.53
CA LEU A 143 -5.34 -5.34 -6.70
C LEU A 143 -6.20 -4.69 -5.62
N GLU A 144 -7.43 -4.28 -5.91
CA GLU A 144 -8.35 -3.70 -4.92
C GLU A 144 -8.73 -4.71 -3.82
N ALA A 145 -8.93 -5.99 -4.16
CA ALA A 145 -9.28 -6.98 -3.15
C ALA A 145 -8.16 -7.18 -2.10
N PHE A 146 -6.89 -7.05 -2.49
CA PHE A 146 -5.72 -7.25 -1.63
C PHE A 146 -5.07 -5.94 -1.14
N GLY A 147 -5.38 -4.80 -1.77
CA GLY A 147 -4.75 -3.51 -1.47
C GLY A 147 -5.72 -2.45 -0.97
N ASN A 148 -7.03 -2.70 -1.02
CA ASN A 148 -8.03 -1.76 -0.51
C ASN A 148 -8.71 -2.28 0.77
N ALA A 149 -9.12 -1.32 1.60
CA ALA A 149 -9.86 -1.56 2.83
C ALA A 149 -10.88 -0.45 3.09
N GLN A 150 -11.86 -0.74 3.95
CA GLN A 150 -12.81 0.27 4.41
C GLN A 150 -12.19 1.11 5.53
N THR A 151 -12.24 2.43 5.36
CA THR A 151 -11.94 3.44 6.39
C THR A 151 -13.21 4.21 6.76
N CYS A 152 -13.12 5.09 7.76
CA CYS A 152 -14.22 5.99 8.13
C CYS A 152 -14.68 6.94 7.00
N MET A 153 -13.81 7.19 6.01
CA MET A 153 -14.05 8.15 4.93
C MET A 153 -14.42 7.48 3.60
N ASN A 154 -13.94 6.26 3.37
CA ASN A 154 -14.11 5.56 2.10
C ASN A 154 -14.22 4.04 2.32
N ASN A 155 -15.26 3.43 1.77
CA ASN A 155 -15.50 2.00 1.88
C ASN A 155 -14.56 1.13 1.03
N ASN A 156 -13.89 1.72 0.02
CA ASN A 156 -12.93 1.06 -0.86
C ASN A 156 -11.66 1.94 -0.96
N SER A 157 -11.03 2.22 0.18
CA SER A 157 -9.84 3.08 0.26
C SER A 157 -8.60 2.34 -0.18
N SER A 158 -7.89 2.85 -1.19
CA SER A 158 -6.58 2.34 -1.61
C SER A 158 -5.57 2.54 -0.48
N ARG A 159 -5.02 1.43 0.03
CA ARG A 159 -4.02 1.42 1.12
C ARG A 159 -2.60 1.18 0.61
N PHE A 160 -2.39 1.42 -0.68
CA PHE A 160 -1.10 1.43 -1.36
C PHE A 160 -1.18 2.44 -2.50
N GLY A 161 -0.03 2.95 -2.91
CA GLY A 161 0.16 3.75 -4.11
C GLY A 161 0.33 2.88 -5.35
N LYS A 162 -0.30 3.26 -6.45
CA LYS A 162 -0.24 2.53 -7.72
C LYS A 162 0.25 3.46 -8.82
N TYR A 163 1.32 3.08 -9.49
CA TYR A 163 1.75 3.70 -10.74
C TYR A 163 1.60 2.68 -11.87
N LEU A 164 0.63 2.92 -12.76
CA LEU A 164 0.41 2.10 -13.94
C LEU A 164 1.18 2.72 -15.11
N GLN A 165 2.19 2.02 -15.59
CA GLN A 165 2.95 2.40 -16.77
C GLN A 165 2.43 1.62 -17.98
N LEU A 166 1.85 2.33 -18.94
CA LEU A 166 1.46 1.77 -20.24
C LEU A 166 2.63 1.96 -21.22
N SER A 167 3.00 0.89 -21.94
CA SER A 167 4.10 0.89 -22.91
C SER A 167 3.57 0.85 -24.34
N PHE A 168 4.13 1.67 -25.22
CA PHE A 168 3.70 1.82 -26.60
C PHE A 168 4.84 1.60 -27.59
N THR A 169 4.51 1.23 -28.82
CA THR A 169 5.42 1.35 -29.97
C THR A 169 5.51 2.81 -30.43
N ASP A 170 6.50 3.11 -31.28
CA ASP A 170 6.64 4.43 -31.93
C ASP A 170 5.45 4.80 -32.82
N ASP A 171 4.72 3.81 -33.36
CA ASP A 171 3.48 4.04 -34.11
C ASP A 171 2.24 4.14 -33.22
N GLY A 172 2.42 4.23 -31.89
CA GLY A 172 1.37 4.52 -30.93
C GLY A 172 0.52 3.31 -30.51
N ARG A 173 0.95 2.07 -30.78
CA ARG A 173 0.21 0.87 -30.37
C ARG A 173 0.63 0.42 -28.98
N ILE A 174 -0.33 -0.02 -28.17
CA ILE A 174 -0.05 -0.56 -26.84
C ILE A 174 0.59 -1.94 -26.94
N VAL A 175 1.75 -2.12 -26.31
CA VAL A 175 2.49 -3.39 -26.32
C VAL A 175 2.50 -4.10 -24.98
N GLY A 176 2.27 -3.38 -23.89
CA GLY A 176 2.27 -3.94 -22.55
C GLY A 176 1.94 -2.90 -21.49
N ALA A 177 1.87 -3.38 -20.25
CA ALA A 177 1.75 -2.52 -19.10
C ALA A 177 2.54 -3.09 -17.92
N LYS A 178 2.92 -2.20 -17.00
CA LYS A 178 3.56 -2.57 -15.74
C LYS A 178 2.94 -1.79 -14.60
N VAL A 179 2.55 -2.51 -13.55
CA VAL A 179 2.08 -1.96 -12.29
C VAL A 179 3.27 -1.89 -11.34
N PHE A 180 3.52 -0.70 -10.81
CA PHE A 180 4.38 -0.52 -9.65
C PHE A 180 3.50 -0.18 -8.47
N ASP A 181 3.59 -0.99 -7.43
CA ASP A 181 3.00 -0.72 -6.14
C ASP A 181 4.01 -0.05 -5.22
N TYR A 182 3.51 0.83 -4.37
CA TYR A 182 4.31 1.60 -3.45
C TYR A 182 3.58 1.67 -2.11
N LEU A 183 4.29 1.46 -1.01
CA LEU A 183 3.81 1.83 0.33
C LEU A 183 2.51 1.13 0.78
N LEU A 184 2.43 -0.21 0.67
CA LEU A 184 1.34 -0.97 1.26
C LEU A 184 1.24 -0.73 2.77
N GLU A 185 0.04 -0.44 3.28
CA GLU A 185 -0.22 -0.24 4.70
C GLU A 185 -0.19 -1.58 5.45
N LYS A 186 1.00 -2.09 5.76
CA LYS A 186 1.19 -3.41 6.38
C LYS A 186 0.47 -3.55 7.72
N SER A 187 0.43 -2.50 8.53
CA SER A 187 -0.20 -2.56 9.86
C SER A 187 -1.69 -2.89 9.82
N ARG A 188 -2.38 -2.57 8.71
CA ARG A 188 -3.77 -2.95 8.45
C ARG A 188 -4.02 -4.44 8.63
N VAL A 189 -3.03 -5.27 8.30
CA VAL A 189 -3.10 -6.74 8.38
C VAL A 189 -3.35 -7.20 9.81
N VAL A 190 -2.75 -6.54 10.81
CA VAL A 190 -2.75 -6.98 12.21
C VAL A 190 -3.62 -6.12 13.12
N GLN A 191 -4.01 -4.92 12.68
CA GLN A 191 -4.85 -4.00 13.43
C GLN A 191 -5.56 -2.99 12.53
N HIS A 192 -6.73 -2.50 12.98
CA HIS A 192 -7.47 -1.43 12.33
C HIS A 192 -8.29 -0.63 13.36
N GLY A 193 -8.63 0.60 13.04
CA GLY A 193 -9.39 1.48 13.94
C GLY A 193 -10.88 1.13 14.05
N PRO A 194 -11.59 1.76 15.01
CA PRO A 194 -13.05 1.70 15.09
C PRO A 194 -13.74 2.10 13.79
N GLY A 195 -14.68 1.29 13.30
CA GLY A 195 -15.42 1.54 12.05
C GLY A 195 -14.64 1.22 10.76
N GLU A 196 -13.39 0.79 10.89
CA GLU A 196 -12.55 0.33 9.77
C GLU A 196 -12.57 -1.20 9.66
N ARG A 197 -12.16 -1.70 8.49
CA ARG A 197 -11.97 -3.13 8.23
C ARG A 197 -10.54 -3.42 7.81
N ASN A 198 -10.17 -4.69 7.88
CA ASN A 198 -8.97 -5.21 7.22
C ASN A 198 -9.15 -5.23 5.68
N TYR A 199 -8.17 -5.75 4.95
CA TYR A 199 -8.25 -5.90 3.49
C TYR A 199 -9.44 -6.77 3.07
N HIS A 200 -10.08 -6.39 1.96
CA HIS A 200 -11.34 -6.98 1.52
C HIS A 200 -11.28 -8.49 1.30
N ILE A 201 -10.15 -9.02 0.82
CA ILE A 201 -9.97 -10.44 0.51
C ILE A 201 -10.27 -11.37 1.71
N PHE A 202 -9.97 -10.96 2.94
CA PHE A 202 -10.28 -11.76 4.12
C PHE A 202 -11.79 -11.97 4.28
N TYR A 203 -12.59 -10.92 4.09
CA TYR A 203 -14.05 -10.97 4.18
C TYR A 203 -14.65 -11.73 2.99
N TYR A 204 -14.08 -11.56 1.80
CA TYR A 204 -14.49 -12.30 0.60
C TYR A 204 -14.30 -13.80 0.79
N MET A 205 -13.17 -14.21 1.37
CA MET A 205 -12.86 -15.61 1.65
C MET A 205 -13.91 -16.27 2.56
N PHE A 206 -14.27 -15.63 3.69
CA PHE A 206 -15.32 -16.15 4.59
C PHE A 206 -16.71 -16.18 3.95
N ALA A 207 -17.02 -15.24 3.07
CA ALA A 207 -18.33 -15.18 2.42
C ALA A 207 -18.46 -16.13 1.21
N GLY A 208 -17.35 -16.47 0.56
CA GLY A 208 -17.35 -17.14 -0.74
C GLY A 208 -16.80 -18.56 -0.77
N LEU A 209 -15.96 -18.98 0.19
CA LEU A 209 -15.52 -20.37 0.29
C LEU A 209 -16.69 -21.30 0.66
N GLU A 210 -16.66 -22.50 0.09
CA GLU A 210 -17.57 -23.59 0.47
C GLU A 210 -17.19 -24.14 1.84
N LYS A 211 -18.13 -24.80 2.50
CA LYS A 211 -17.95 -25.29 3.88
C LYS A 211 -16.77 -26.25 3.98
N GLU A 212 -16.61 -27.14 3.01
CA GLU A 212 -15.52 -28.09 2.91
C GLU A 212 -14.17 -27.39 2.74
N SER A 213 -14.15 -26.27 2.01
CA SER A 213 -12.93 -25.46 1.86
C SER A 213 -12.61 -24.68 3.13
N LEU A 214 -13.62 -24.11 3.81
CA LEU A 214 -13.42 -23.47 5.12
C LEU A 214 -12.83 -24.47 6.13
N GLU A 215 -13.37 -25.69 6.19
CA GLU A 215 -12.85 -26.77 7.04
C GLU A 215 -11.41 -27.17 6.65
N TYR A 216 -11.09 -27.24 5.36
CA TYR A 216 -9.73 -27.50 4.87
C TYR A 216 -8.72 -26.44 5.33
N TYR A 217 -9.12 -25.16 5.35
CA TYR A 217 -8.28 -24.07 5.84
C TYR A 217 -8.38 -23.82 7.35
N TYR A 218 -9.04 -24.70 8.09
CA TYR A 218 -9.30 -24.56 9.54
C TYR A 218 -10.08 -23.28 9.92
N LEU A 219 -10.83 -22.72 8.96
CA LEU A 219 -11.64 -21.54 9.12
C LEU A 219 -13.01 -21.87 9.70
N ASP A 220 -13.41 -21.16 10.75
CA ASP A 220 -14.71 -21.33 11.39
C ASP A 220 -15.57 -20.04 11.35
N ASN A 221 -15.98 -19.53 12.51
CA ASN A 221 -16.73 -18.30 12.59
C ASN A 221 -15.76 -17.11 12.41
N PRO A 222 -15.98 -16.20 11.45
CA PRO A 222 -15.14 -15.01 11.28
C PRO A 222 -15.00 -14.16 12.56
N GLU A 223 -15.99 -14.20 13.45
CA GLU A 223 -15.96 -13.54 14.76
C GLU A 223 -14.91 -14.12 15.72
N HIS A 224 -14.23 -15.21 15.39
CA HIS A 224 -13.16 -15.77 16.22
C HIS A 224 -11.78 -15.20 15.88
N TYR A 225 -11.65 -14.45 14.79
CA TYR A 225 -10.36 -13.97 14.30
C TYR A 225 -10.11 -12.52 14.71
N ARG A 226 -9.04 -12.30 15.49
CA ARG A 226 -8.70 -10.99 16.08
C ARG A 226 -8.70 -9.86 15.06
N ILE A 227 -8.11 -10.09 13.90
CA ILE A 227 -7.87 -9.07 12.87
C ILE A 227 -9.07 -8.76 11.97
N LEU A 228 -10.22 -9.40 12.20
CA LEU A 228 -11.48 -9.13 11.50
C LEU A 228 -12.55 -8.50 12.40
N LYS A 229 -12.39 -8.61 13.72
CA LYS A 229 -13.32 -8.08 14.71
C LYS A 229 -13.36 -6.57 14.64
N ASP A 230 -14.57 -6.03 14.64
CA ASP A 230 -14.76 -4.60 14.88
C ASP A 230 -14.35 -4.28 16.34
N PRO A 231 -13.40 -3.35 16.57
CA PRO A 231 -13.03 -2.90 17.91
C PRO A 231 -14.22 -2.40 18.74
N CYS A 232 -15.31 -1.97 18.10
CA CYS A 232 -16.55 -1.55 18.76
C CYS A 232 -17.54 -2.70 19.04
N GLY A 233 -17.20 -3.95 18.76
CA GLY A 233 -18.07 -5.12 18.99
C GLY A 233 -19.17 -5.31 17.94
N GLY A 234 -19.05 -4.66 16.77
CA GLY A 234 -19.87 -4.94 15.60
C GLY A 234 -19.62 -6.34 15.03
N LYS A 235 -20.61 -6.87 14.31
CA LYS A 235 -20.45 -8.14 13.57
C LYS A 235 -19.51 -7.94 12.39
N VAL A 236 -18.68 -8.95 12.08
CA VAL A 236 -17.81 -8.97 10.90
C VAL A 236 -18.60 -8.71 9.61
N PHE A 237 -19.80 -9.29 9.51
CA PHE A 237 -20.78 -9.03 8.46
C PHE A 237 -22.01 -8.30 9.04
N PRO A 238 -22.09 -6.95 8.94
CA PRO A 238 -23.16 -6.15 9.52
C PRO A 238 -24.55 -6.47 8.94
N SER A 239 -24.62 -6.97 7.71
CA SER A 239 -25.88 -7.23 7.01
C SER A 239 -25.80 -8.39 6.02
N ARG A 240 -26.96 -8.94 5.66
CA ARG A 240 -27.06 -9.98 4.62
C ARG A 240 -26.67 -9.46 3.23
N THR A 241 -26.86 -8.16 2.97
CA THR A 241 -26.45 -7.50 1.74
C THR A 241 -24.93 -7.41 1.65
N ASP A 242 -24.26 -7.05 2.74
CA ASP A 242 -22.79 -7.02 2.82
C ASP A 242 -22.18 -8.41 2.60
N TYR A 243 -22.73 -9.45 3.25
CA TYR A 243 -22.32 -10.83 3.03
C TYR A 243 -22.50 -11.29 1.57
N ARG A 244 -23.65 -10.98 0.94
CA ARG A 244 -23.90 -11.31 -0.47
C ARG A 244 -22.94 -10.60 -1.42
N HIS A 245 -22.63 -9.33 -1.15
CA HIS A 245 -21.65 -8.57 -1.91
C HIS A 245 -20.27 -9.21 -1.80
N CYS A 246 -19.79 -9.49 -0.57
CA CYS A 246 -18.51 -10.16 -0.35
C CYS A 246 -18.42 -11.51 -1.06
N ARG A 247 -19.50 -12.30 -1.04
CA ARG A 247 -19.58 -13.59 -1.74
C ARG A 247 -19.49 -13.43 -3.27
N GLN A 248 -20.18 -12.45 -3.84
CA GLN A 248 -20.09 -12.17 -5.28
C GLN A 248 -18.68 -11.71 -5.64
N SER A 249 -18.10 -10.79 -4.87
CA SER A 249 -16.74 -10.31 -5.05
C SER A 249 -15.73 -11.44 -5.00
N PHE A 250 -15.86 -12.40 -4.08
CA PHE A 250 -15.01 -13.59 -4.03
C PHE A 250 -15.02 -14.39 -5.34
N HIS A 251 -16.19 -14.66 -5.90
CA HIS A 251 -16.28 -15.40 -7.17
C HIS A 251 -15.66 -14.62 -8.32
N THR A 252 -15.89 -13.30 -8.36
CA THR A 252 -15.21 -12.41 -9.31
C THR A 252 -13.69 -12.49 -9.18
N GLN A 253 -13.15 -12.47 -7.94
CA GLN A 253 -11.71 -12.60 -7.72
C GLN A 253 -11.15 -13.93 -8.21
N LYS A 254 -11.81 -15.06 -7.93
CA LYS A 254 -11.40 -16.37 -8.46
C LYS A 254 -11.36 -16.40 -9.99
N ASP A 255 -12.34 -15.78 -10.64
CA ASP A 255 -12.37 -15.71 -12.11
C ASP A 255 -11.30 -14.79 -12.68
N ILE A 256 -10.93 -13.72 -11.98
CA ILE A 256 -9.81 -12.85 -12.36
C ILE A 256 -8.48 -13.58 -12.17
N MET A 257 -8.24 -14.21 -11.01
CA MET A 257 -7.02 -15.00 -10.75
C MET A 257 -6.79 -16.06 -11.84
N ARG A 258 -7.84 -16.80 -12.24
CA ARG A 258 -7.75 -17.77 -13.34
C ARG A 258 -7.33 -17.12 -14.67
N ARG A 259 -7.86 -15.93 -14.98
CA ARG A 259 -7.51 -15.18 -16.21
C ARG A 259 -6.11 -14.60 -16.17
N VAL A 260 -5.62 -14.21 -14.99
CA VAL A 260 -4.23 -13.76 -14.81
C VAL A 260 -3.24 -14.92 -14.97
N GLY A 261 -3.70 -16.16 -14.82
CA GLY A 261 -2.89 -17.36 -15.01
C GLY A 261 -2.54 -18.07 -13.71
N PHE A 262 -3.20 -17.73 -12.60
CA PHE A 262 -3.08 -18.48 -11.36
C PHE A 262 -3.63 -19.89 -11.59
N THR A 263 -2.81 -20.89 -11.29
CA THR A 263 -3.24 -22.27 -11.23
C THR A 263 -4.17 -22.52 -10.03
N ASN A 264 -4.79 -23.69 -9.98
CA ASN A 264 -5.55 -24.10 -8.79
C ASN A 264 -4.63 -24.24 -7.57
N GLU A 265 -3.38 -24.63 -7.77
CA GLU A 265 -2.36 -24.74 -6.71
C GLU A 265 -1.96 -23.36 -6.19
N ASP A 266 -1.68 -22.42 -7.10
CA ASP A 266 -1.44 -21.01 -6.77
C ASP A 266 -2.59 -20.42 -5.93
N THR A 267 -3.82 -20.61 -6.39
CA THR A 267 -5.01 -20.13 -5.68
C THR A 267 -5.16 -20.77 -4.30
N ASN A 268 -4.82 -22.05 -4.16
CA ASN A 268 -4.82 -22.76 -2.88
C ASN A 268 -3.74 -22.20 -1.93
N ILE A 269 -2.54 -21.88 -2.45
CA ILE A 269 -1.47 -21.29 -1.64
C ILE A 269 -1.84 -19.88 -1.18
N VAL A 270 -2.47 -19.07 -2.03
CA VAL A 270 -3.00 -17.74 -1.63
C VAL A 270 -3.94 -17.85 -0.43
N PHE A 271 -4.93 -18.75 -0.51
CA PHE A 271 -5.87 -18.94 0.60
C PHE A 271 -5.24 -19.63 1.83
N THR A 272 -4.25 -20.49 1.61
CA THR A 272 -3.43 -21.08 2.69
C THR A 272 -2.68 -19.98 3.46
N LEU A 273 -2.03 -19.04 2.78
CA LEU A 273 -1.31 -17.92 3.40
C LEU A 273 -2.26 -16.98 4.16
N LEU A 274 -3.40 -16.62 3.55
CA LEU A 274 -4.41 -15.76 4.21
C LEU A 274 -4.97 -16.43 5.47
N SER A 275 -5.27 -17.73 5.41
CA SER A 275 -5.75 -18.50 6.55
C SER A 275 -4.67 -18.65 7.63
N ALA A 276 -3.42 -18.88 7.24
CA ALA A 276 -2.29 -18.93 8.17
C ALA A 276 -2.10 -17.58 8.89
N ILE A 277 -2.24 -16.43 8.21
CA ILE A 277 -2.20 -15.10 8.84
C ILE A 277 -3.32 -14.93 9.88
N LEU A 278 -4.54 -15.37 9.54
CA LEU A 278 -5.69 -15.34 10.46
C LEU A 278 -5.44 -16.16 11.73
N HIS A 279 -4.86 -17.36 11.61
CA HIS A 279 -4.51 -18.20 12.77
C HIS A 279 -3.29 -17.70 13.53
N LEU A 280 -2.25 -17.23 12.83
CA LEU A 280 -1.02 -16.70 13.41
C LEU A 280 -1.33 -15.52 14.32
N THR A 281 -2.16 -14.57 13.86
CA THR A 281 -2.55 -13.39 14.63
C THR A 281 -3.44 -13.70 15.84
N ASN A 282 -3.99 -14.92 15.92
CA ASN A 282 -4.74 -15.42 17.06
C ASN A 282 -3.86 -16.09 18.14
N ILE A 283 -2.56 -16.34 17.88
CA ILE A 283 -1.64 -16.87 18.90
C ILE A 283 -1.52 -15.85 20.04
N ARG A 284 -1.76 -16.34 21.27
CA ARG A 284 -1.65 -15.58 22.51
C ARG A 284 -0.48 -16.07 23.34
N PHE A 285 0.20 -15.12 23.95
CA PHE A 285 1.33 -15.38 24.84
C PHE A 285 0.90 -15.12 26.27
N SER A 286 1.47 -15.88 27.21
CA SER A 286 1.35 -15.66 28.65
C SER A 286 2.74 -15.48 29.24
N HIS A 287 2.84 -14.66 30.29
CA HIS A 287 4.09 -14.47 31.03
C HIS A 287 4.53 -15.75 31.70
N ASP A 288 5.83 -16.00 31.70
CA ASP A 288 6.40 -16.99 32.57
C ASP A 288 6.52 -16.47 34.01
N ASP A 289 6.23 -17.32 35.00
CA ASP A 289 6.24 -16.93 36.41
C ASP A 289 7.66 -16.75 36.99
N GLU A 290 8.68 -17.33 36.37
CA GLU A 290 10.06 -17.36 36.88
C GLU A 290 11.02 -16.41 36.14
N THR A 291 10.65 -15.97 34.94
CA THR A 291 11.49 -15.20 34.02
C THR A 291 10.68 -14.11 33.31
N ASP A 292 11.34 -13.10 32.75
CA ASP A 292 10.67 -12.12 31.86
C ASP A 292 10.25 -12.72 30.49
N GLY A 293 10.34 -14.05 30.33
CA GLY A 293 9.99 -14.77 29.11
C GLY A 293 8.49 -15.00 28.95
N VAL A 294 8.11 -15.62 27.83
CA VAL A 294 6.73 -16.03 27.56
C VAL A 294 6.61 -17.45 27.05
N PHE A 295 5.41 -18.00 27.17
CA PHE A 295 4.98 -19.24 26.51
C PHE A 295 3.64 -19.01 25.77
N ILE A 296 3.25 -19.95 24.92
CA ILE A 296 2.01 -19.87 24.13
C ILE A 296 0.86 -20.44 24.95
N GLU A 297 -0.25 -19.70 25.06
CA GLU A 297 -1.41 -20.10 25.88
C GLU A 297 -2.20 -21.26 25.27
N ASP A 298 -2.57 -21.09 24.00
CA ASP A 298 -3.31 -22.06 23.19
C ASP A 298 -2.44 -22.46 22.00
N GLU A 299 -2.07 -23.74 21.94
CA GLU A 299 -1.21 -24.28 20.89
C GLU A 299 -1.99 -24.61 19.61
N TYR A 300 -3.32 -24.66 19.66
CA TYR A 300 -4.12 -25.00 18.48
C TYR A 300 -3.90 -24.04 17.29
N PRO A 301 -3.93 -22.70 17.45
CA PRO A 301 -3.61 -21.79 16.35
C PRO A 301 -2.20 -21.99 15.79
N LEU A 302 -1.22 -22.30 16.64
CA LEU A 302 0.15 -22.60 16.23
C LEU A 302 0.21 -23.91 15.41
N GLU A 303 -0.43 -24.98 15.88
CA GLU A 303 -0.50 -26.27 15.16
C GLU A 303 -1.12 -26.10 13.78
N VAL A 304 -2.20 -25.33 13.69
CA VAL A 304 -2.86 -25.00 12.42
C VAL A 304 -1.93 -24.22 11.49
N VAL A 305 -1.23 -23.19 12.00
CA VAL A 305 -0.24 -22.44 11.20
C VAL A 305 0.86 -23.35 10.69
N CYS A 306 1.42 -24.22 11.53
CA CYS A 306 2.45 -25.17 11.14
C CYS A 306 1.95 -26.16 10.08
N THR A 307 0.70 -26.62 10.22
CA THR A 307 0.07 -27.52 9.25
C THR A 307 -0.16 -26.84 7.90
N LEU A 308 -0.72 -25.62 7.90
CA LEU A 308 -1.00 -24.86 6.68
C LEU A 308 0.28 -24.47 5.94
N LEU A 309 1.30 -24.03 6.67
CA LEU A 309 2.58 -23.59 6.09
C LEU A 309 3.59 -24.72 5.91
N ALA A 310 3.22 -25.96 6.24
CA ALA A 310 4.11 -27.13 6.26
C ALA A 310 5.45 -26.85 6.98
N LEU A 311 5.35 -26.30 8.20
CA LEU A 311 6.48 -25.96 9.06
C LEU A 311 6.60 -26.93 10.23
N ASP A 312 7.81 -27.00 10.78
CA ASP A 312 8.05 -27.69 12.04
C ASP A 312 7.58 -26.83 13.24
N GLN A 313 6.77 -27.44 14.11
CA GLN A 313 6.16 -26.76 15.25
C GLN A 313 7.19 -26.32 16.30
N GLU A 314 8.25 -27.10 16.50
CA GLU A 314 9.34 -26.75 17.41
C GLU A 314 10.08 -25.52 16.92
N ILE A 315 10.44 -25.51 15.63
CA ILE A 315 11.15 -24.39 15.01
C ILE A 315 10.32 -23.11 15.08
N LEU A 316 9.03 -23.15 14.72
CA LEU A 316 8.18 -21.95 14.76
C LEU A 316 7.95 -21.46 16.21
N THR A 317 7.74 -22.37 17.15
CA THR A 317 7.62 -22.02 18.58
C THR A 317 8.86 -21.28 19.06
N MET A 318 10.03 -21.86 18.81
CA MET A 318 11.33 -21.29 19.16
C MET A 318 11.52 -19.91 18.54
N ALA A 319 11.20 -19.77 17.25
CA ALA A 319 11.30 -18.50 16.55
C ALA A 319 10.35 -17.42 17.10
N LEU A 320 9.17 -17.79 17.60
CA LEU A 320 8.20 -16.86 18.20
C LEU A 320 8.58 -16.42 19.62
N ILE A 321 9.07 -17.33 20.47
CA ILE A 321 9.32 -17.05 21.90
C ILE A 321 10.78 -16.72 22.24
N SER A 322 11.71 -16.86 21.29
CA SER A 322 13.13 -16.62 21.53
C SER A 322 13.82 -15.85 20.42
N THR A 323 14.98 -15.29 20.74
CA THR A 323 15.91 -14.64 19.83
C THR A 323 17.26 -15.34 19.91
N PHE A 324 17.79 -15.75 18.75
CA PHE A 324 19.16 -16.20 18.60
C PHE A 324 20.06 -15.04 18.18
N SER A 325 21.22 -14.90 18.83
CA SER A 325 22.27 -13.97 18.43
C SER A 325 23.61 -14.70 18.40
N THR A 326 24.48 -14.39 17.44
CA THR A 326 25.83 -14.98 17.39
C THR A 326 26.81 -13.95 17.92
N THR A 327 27.34 -14.17 19.13
CA THR A 327 28.35 -13.29 19.72
C THR A 327 29.68 -14.03 19.78
N LYS A 328 30.70 -13.52 19.09
CA LYS A 328 32.06 -14.12 19.05
C LYS A 328 32.08 -15.59 18.60
N GLY A 329 31.18 -15.99 17.70
CA GLY A 329 31.06 -17.36 17.19
C GLY A 329 30.21 -18.30 18.06
N GLU A 330 29.75 -17.86 19.23
CA GLU A 330 28.82 -18.62 20.07
C GLU A 330 27.37 -18.18 19.84
N ARG A 331 26.46 -19.14 19.72
CA ARG A 331 25.02 -18.88 19.62
C ARG A 331 24.46 -18.66 21.03
N VAL A 332 23.96 -17.45 21.29
CA VAL A 332 23.26 -17.08 22.52
C VAL A 332 21.77 -17.05 22.23
N ILE A 333 21.01 -17.81 23.01
CA ILE A 333 19.54 -17.84 22.95
C ILE A 333 19.00 -17.05 24.13
N SER A 334 18.11 -16.10 23.85
CA SER A 334 17.38 -15.34 24.86
C SER A 334 15.89 -15.49 24.63
N LEU A 335 15.13 -15.74 25.70
CA LEU A 335 13.67 -15.66 25.64
C LEU A 335 13.23 -14.21 25.36
N LYS A 336 12.15 -14.08 24.60
CA LYS A 336 11.47 -12.80 24.35
C LYS A 336 10.51 -12.51 25.48
N ASN A 337 10.37 -11.23 25.80
CA ASN A 337 9.29 -10.77 26.67
C ASN A 337 7.96 -10.71 25.92
N PHE A 338 6.89 -10.36 26.64
CA PHE A 338 5.53 -10.34 26.12
C PHE A 338 5.35 -9.42 24.91
N ASP A 339 5.86 -8.19 24.99
CA ASP A 339 5.75 -7.23 23.89
C ASP A 339 6.54 -7.73 22.68
N GLN A 340 7.80 -8.15 22.88
CA GLN A 340 8.65 -8.69 21.82
C GLN A 340 8.04 -9.91 21.11
N ALA A 341 7.34 -10.79 21.83
CA ALA A 341 6.70 -11.95 21.23
C ALA A 341 5.45 -11.55 20.40
N ASN A 342 4.65 -10.61 20.89
CA ASN A 342 3.51 -10.07 20.13
C ASN A 342 3.99 -9.33 18.87
N ASP A 343 5.01 -8.49 18.99
CA ASP A 343 5.64 -7.79 17.87
C ASP A 343 6.19 -8.78 16.84
N CYS A 344 6.85 -9.84 17.32
CA CYS A 344 7.41 -10.89 16.47
C CYS A 344 6.31 -11.63 15.67
N ARG A 345 5.18 -11.97 16.33
CA ARG A 345 4.01 -12.58 15.67
C ARG A 345 3.45 -11.65 14.59
N ASP A 346 3.26 -10.37 14.94
CA ASP A 346 2.63 -9.40 14.05
C ASP A 346 3.55 -9.00 12.89
N ALA A 347 4.86 -8.93 13.10
CA ALA A 347 5.86 -8.74 12.04
C ALA A 347 5.84 -9.90 11.04
N LEU A 348 5.72 -11.15 11.50
CA LEU A 348 5.58 -12.30 10.59
C LEU A 348 4.29 -12.19 9.76
N ALA A 349 3.16 -11.87 10.39
CA ALA A 349 1.89 -11.72 9.69
C ALA A 349 1.93 -10.61 8.62
N LYS A 350 2.52 -9.45 8.94
CA LYS A 350 2.76 -8.34 8.01
C LYS A 350 3.62 -8.80 6.82
N ALA A 351 4.76 -9.45 7.08
CA ALA A 351 5.68 -9.90 6.05
C ALA A 351 5.07 -10.97 5.13
N MET A 352 4.28 -11.91 5.68
CA MET A 352 3.55 -12.89 4.88
C MET A 352 2.57 -12.23 3.91
N TYR A 353 1.83 -11.21 4.38
CA TYR A 353 0.85 -10.51 3.55
C TYR A 353 1.50 -9.65 2.48
N GLU A 354 2.54 -8.89 2.84
CA GLU A 354 3.32 -8.07 1.91
C GLU A 354 3.89 -8.93 0.78
N ARG A 355 4.59 -10.03 1.12
CA ARG A 355 5.20 -10.92 0.13
C ARG A 355 4.15 -11.59 -0.77
N LEU A 356 2.98 -11.92 -0.22
CA LEU A 356 1.85 -12.39 -1.01
C LEU A 356 1.35 -11.31 -1.99
N PHE A 357 1.22 -10.07 -1.53
CA PHE A 357 0.82 -8.94 -2.36
C PHE A 357 1.83 -8.68 -3.49
N ASP A 358 3.12 -8.60 -3.18
CA ASP A 358 4.21 -8.42 -4.15
C ASP A 358 4.19 -9.53 -5.20
N TRP A 359 3.97 -10.77 -4.77
CA TRP A 359 3.87 -11.90 -5.69
C TRP A 359 2.63 -11.81 -6.59
N ILE A 360 1.48 -11.37 -6.07
CA ILE A 360 0.28 -11.11 -6.90
C ILE A 360 0.58 -10.02 -7.94
N VAL A 361 1.24 -8.92 -7.53
CA VAL A 361 1.66 -7.85 -8.45
C VAL A 361 2.63 -8.37 -9.50
N LYS A 362 3.57 -9.24 -9.12
CA LYS A 362 4.48 -9.93 -10.05
C LYS A 362 3.71 -10.79 -11.06
N GLN A 363 2.75 -11.60 -10.62
CA GLN A 363 1.91 -12.41 -11.51
C GLN A 363 1.12 -11.54 -12.50
N ILE A 364 0.59 -10.39 -12.05
CA ILE A 364 -0.07 -9.41 -12.91
C ILE A 364 0.93 -8.84 -13.93
N ASN A 365 2.12 -8.43 -13.49
CA ASN A 365 3.14 -7.89 -14.38
C ASN A 365 3.62 -8.91 -15.43
N ASP A 366 3.74 -10.19 -15.07
CA ASP A 366 4.09 -11.26 -16.02
C ASP A 366 2.98 -11.48 -17.07
N LEU A 367 1.71 -11.28 -16.72
CA LEU A 367 0.59 -11.31 -17.66
C LEU A 367 0.59 -10.11 -18.62
N LEU A 368 0.93 -8.92 -18.10
CA LEU A 368 0.84 -7.64 -18.82
C LEU A 368 2.10 -7.30 -19.64
N GLN A 369 3.16 -8.09 -19.51
CA GLN A 369 4.41 -7.91 -20.24
C GLN A 369 4.21 -8.03 -21.77
N PRO A 370 5.02 -7.30 -22.57
CA PRO A 370 4.99 -7.43 -24.02
C PRO A 370 5.26 -8.85 -24.51
N ASN A 371 4.55 -9.27 -25.56
CA ASN A 371 4.73 -10.58 -26.18
C ASN A 371 6.21 -10.82 -26.59
N LYS A 372 6.72 -12.03 -26.35
CA LYS A 372 8.14 -12.40 -26.56
C LYS A 372 8.68 -12.13 -27.98
N GLN A 373 7.83 -11.98 -29.00
CA GLN A 373 8.24 -11.60 -30.36
C GLN A 373 8.75 -10.14 -30.44
N HIS A 374 8.34 -9.27 -29.52
CA HIS A 374 8.81 -7.89 -29.41
C HIS A 374 10.01 -7.73 -28.45
N LYS A 375 10.62 -8.83 -27.96
CA LYS A 375 11.78 -8.76 -27.04
C LYS A 375 13.04 -8.12 -27.64
N TYR A 376 13.17 -8.06 -28.96
CA TYR A 376 14.27 -7.38 -29.63
C TYR A 376 14.10 -5.84 -29.70
N PHE A 377 12.95 -5.32 -29.25
CA PHE A 377 12.63 -3.87 -29.20
C PHE A 377 12.70 -3.29 -27.78
N VAL A 378 13.15 -4.07 -26.77
CA VAL A 378 13.01 -3.68 -25.35
C VAL A 378 13.84 -2.45 -24.99
N ASP A 379 14.96 -2.19 -25.65
CA ASP A 379 15.77 -0.99 -25.38
C ASP A 379 15.21 0.28 -26.07
N GLU A 380 14.46 0.16 -27.18
CA GLU A 380 13.82 1.30 -27.86
C GLU A 380 12.43 1.65 -27.27
N VAL A 381 11.69 0.66 -26.76
CA VAL A 381 10.35 0.82 -26.13
C VAL A 381 10.41 1.53 -24.77
N LEU A 382 11.60 1.72 -24.19
CA LEU A 382 11.76 2.36 -22.88
C LEU A 382 11.36 3.85 -22.86
N HIS A 383 11.24 4.50 -24.03
CA HIS A 383 10.99 5.94 -24.11
C HIS A 383 9.54 6.33 -24.46
N THR A 384 8.71 5.37 -24.86
CA THR A 384 7.31 5.61 -25.28
C THR A 384 6.31 5.08 -24.25
N THR A 385 6.27 5.70 -23.07
CA THR A 385 5.38 5.27 -21.98
C THR A 385 4.44 6.35 -21.47
N ILE A 386 3.24 5.95 -21.03
CA ILE A 386 2.32 6.80 -20.27
C ILE A 386 2.17 6.23 -18.88
N GLY A 387 2.67 6.94 -17.88
CA GLY A 387 2.45 6.66 -16.47
C GLY A 387 1.16 7.29 -15.97
N ILE A 388 0.39 6.57 -15.16
CA ILE A 388 -0.78 7.11 -14.46
C ILE A 388 -0.63 6.78 -12.98
N LEU A 389 -0.54 7.83 -12.16
CA LEU A 389 -0.36 7.73 -10.72
C LEU A 389 -1.71 7.82 -9.98
N ASP A 390 -1.99 6.79 -9.20
CA ASP A 390 -3.10 6.70 -8.25
C ASP A 390 -2.55 6.41 -6.85
N MET A 391 -2.30 7.47 -6.07
CA MET A 391 -1.79 7.37 -4.70
C MET A 391 -2.93 7.44 -3.68
N SER A 392 -2.70 6.88 -2.49
CA SER A 392 -3.58 7.11 -1.34
C SER A 392 -3.73 8.62 -1.09
N GLY A 393 -4.98 9.06 -0.89
CA GLY A 393 -5.25 10.48 -0.65
C GLY A 393 -4.80 10.94 0.73
N PHE A 394 -4.67 12.26 0.91
CA PHE A 394 -4.43 12.86 2.22
C PHE A 394 -5.49 12.41 3.24
N GLU A 395 -5.06 12.08 4.47
CA GLU A 395 -5.89 11.55 5.54
C GLU A 395 -5.66 12.29 6.86
N ASN A 396 -6.76 12.65 7.54
CA ASN A 396 -6.74 13.23 8.87
C ASN A 396 -7.89 12.64 9.70
N PHE A 397 -7.55 11.64 10.52
CA PHE A 397 -8.47 10.94 11.40
C PHE A 397 -8.42 11.51 12.83
N GLN A 398 -9.27 10.95 13.70
CA GLN A 398 -9.25 11.30 15.13
C GLN A 398 -7.92 10.90 15.80
N VAL A 399 -7.32 9.79 15.37
CA VAL A 399 -6.00 9.32 15.78
C VAL A 399 -5.21 9.03 14.52
N ASN A 400 -4.14 9.80 14.28
CA ASN A 400 -3.23 9.61 13.15
C ASN A 400 -1.94 8.99 13.66
N SER A 401 -1.47 7.91 13.05
CA SER A 401 -0.23 7.25 13.44
C SER A 401 0.82 7.36 12.32
N PHE A 402 1.83 6.50 12.37
CA PHE A 402 2.97 6.51 11.45
C PHE A 402 2.54 6.33 9.99
N GLU A 403 1.50 5.53 9.75
CA GLU A 403 0.96 5.27 8.42
C GLU A 403 0.35 6.53 7.80
N GLN A 404 -0.46 7.27 8.56
CA GLN A 404 -0.99 8.56 8.11
C GLN A 404 0.14 9.57 7.88
N LEU A 405 1.20 9.56 8.69
CA LEU A 405 2.37 10.39 8.45
C LEU A 405 2.99 10.07 7.08
N CYS A 406 3.25 8.79 6.78
CA CYS A 406 3.79 8.37 5.49
C CYS A 406 2.86 8.78 4.31
N ILE A 407 1.56 8.52 4.42
CA ILE A 407 0.57 8.91 3.40
C ILE A 407 0.57 10.42 3.17
N ASN A 408 0.54 11.21 4.25
CA ASN A 408 0.48 12.67 4.15
C ASN A 408 1.79 13.27 3.63
N VAL A 409 2.95 12.69 3.97
CA VAL A 409 4.23 13.11 3.41
C VAL A 409 4.35 12.78 1.92
N ALA A 410 3.84 11.63 1.48
CA ALA A 410 3.77 11.32 0.05
C ALA A 410 2.90 12.35 -0.70
N ASN A 411 1.74 12.72 -0.14
CA ASN A 411 0.90 13.78 -0.70
C ASN A 411 1.59 15.15 -0.68
N GLU A 412 2.38 15.46 0.36
CA GLU A 412 3.19 16.69 0.43
C GLU A 412 4.23 16.75 -0.71
N HIS A 413 4.88 15.62 -1.03
CA HIS A 413 5.83 15.54 -2.14
C HIS A 413 5.14 15.69 -3.50
N LEU A 414 3.97 15.08 -3.70
CA LEU A 414 3.19 15.28 -4.93
C LEU A 414 2.72 16.72 -5.07
N GLN A 415 2.35 17.37 -3.97
CA GLN A 415 2.01 18.79 -3.97
C GLN A 415 3.23 19.66 -4.31
N TYR A 416 4.41 19.31 -3.80
CA TYR A 416 5.65 19.99 -4.13
C TYR A 416 6.00 19.81 -5.61
N TYR A 417 5.96 18.58 -6.13
CA TYR A 417 6.13 18.28 -7.55
C TYR A 417 5.18 19.11 -8.43
N PHE A 418 3.89 19.19 -8.07
CA PHE A 418 2.94 20.04 -8.78
C PHE A 418 3.36 21.52 -8.77
N ASN A 419 3.76 22.04 -7.61
CA ASN A 419 4.20 23.43 -7.48
C ASN A 419 5.47 23.72 -8.30
N GLU A 420 6.43 22.79 -8.31
CA GLU A 420 7.64 22.88 -9.13
C GLU A 420 7.28 23.02 -10.62
N HIS A 421 6.39 22.16 -11.12
CA HIS A 421 6.02 22.15 -12.53
C HIS A 421 5.13 23.33 -12.94
N ILE A 422 4.12 23.70 -12.15
CA ILE A 422 3.16 24.73 -12.53
C ILE A 422 3.72 26.15 -12.35
N PHE A 423 4.61 26.35 -11.39
CA PHE A 423 5.12 27.69 -11.08
C PHE A 423 6.62 27.82 -11.34
N LEU A 424 7.46 26.98 -10.73
CA LEU A 424 8.91 27.20 -10.75
C LEU A 424 9.54 26.97 -12.12
N HIS A 425 9.20 25.87 -12.79
CA HIS A 425 9.71 25.57 -14.14
C HIS A 425 9.23 26.60 -15.16
N GLU A 426 7.95 26.98 -15.11
CA GLU A 426 7.38 28.01 -15.99
C GLU A 426 8.09 29.36 -15.83
N GLU A 427 8.39 29.79 -14.59
CA GLU A 427 9.17 31.00 -14.33
C GLU A 427 10.62 30.91 -14.86
N ILE A 428 11.22 29.71 -14.84
CA ILE A 428 12.57 29.48 -15.38
C ILE A 428 12.54 29.62 -16.90
N ASP A 429 11.57 29.02 -17.58
CA ASP A 429 11.42 29.05 -19.03
C ASP A 429 11.21 30.50 -19.53
N TYR A 430 10.36 31.29 -18.86
CA TYR A 430 10.19 32.71 -19.21
C TYR A 430 11.50 33.50 -19.09
N LYS A 431 12.33 33.23 -18.07
CA LYS A 431 13.64 33.88 -17.93
C LYS A 431 14.60 33.44 -19.03
N LEU A 432 14.63 32.16 -19.37
CA LEU A 432 15.50 31.61 -20.40
C LEU A 432 15.14 32.15 -21.79
N GLU A 433 13.85 32.32 -22.08
CA GLU A 433 13.36 32.89 -23.34
C GLU A 433 13.39 34.42 -23.38
N GLY A 434 13.68 35.09 -22.25
CA GLY A 434 13.69 36.55 -22.15
C GLY A 434 12.29 37.18 -22.23
N VAL A 435 11.25 36.41 -21.90
CA VAL A 435 9.85 36.87 -21.86
C VAL A 435 9.63 37.65 -20.56
N PRO A 436 9.19 38.93 -20.61
CA PRO A 436 8.81 39.66 -19.40
C PRO A 436 7.60 39.00 -18.74
N PHE A 437 7.70 38.69 -17.45
CA PHE A 437 6.60 38.13 -16.67
C PHE A 437 6.56 38.74 -15.26
N GLU A 438 5.38 38.73 -14.65
CA GLU A 438 5.19 39.08 -13.24
C GLU A 438 5.24 37.82 -12.38
N LYS A 439 6.00 37.87 -11.29
CA LYS A 439 6.15 36.72 -10.40
C LYS A 439 4.82 36.43 -9.70
N VAL A 440 4.32 35.19 -9.83
CA VAL A 440 3.09 34.75 -9.16
C VAL A 440 3.45 34.22 -7.77
N GLU A 441 2.87 34.81 -6.73
CA GLU A 441 3.03 34.30 -5.38
C GLU A 441 2.16 33.05 -5.15
N PHE A 442 2.79 31.96 -4.71
CA PHE A 442 2.10 30.72 -4.35
C PHE A 442 2.63 30.16 -3.02
N GLN A 443 1.87 29.26 -2.42
CA GLN A 443 2.29 28.59 -1.18
C GLN A 443 3.24 27.43 -1.48
N ASN A 444 4.54 27.73 -1.51
CA ASN A 444 5.58 26.70 -1.59
C ASN A 444 5.60 25.88 -0.29
N ASN A 445 5.77 24.56 -0.41
CA ASN A 445 5.84 23.59 0.67
C ASN A 445 7.19 22.87 0.77
N GLU A 446 8.23 23.36 0.08
CA GLU A 446 9.61 22.88 0.17
C GLU A 446 10.14 22.79 1.62
N ASP A 447 9.75 23.74 2.47
CA ASP A 447 10.13 23.74 3.89
C ASP A 447 9.64 22.48 4.64
N LEU A 448 8.48 21.94 4.25
CA LEU A 448 8.00 20.67 4.79
C LEU A 448 8.78 19.49 4.22
N ILE A 449 9.14 19.52 2.94
CA ILE A 449 9.98 18.47 2.34
C ILE A 449 11.30 18.37 3.09
N GLU A 450 11.95 19.50 3.38
CA GLU A 450 13.17 19.56 4.21
C GLU A 450 12.91 19.06 5.65
N LEU A 451 11.80 19.46 6.28
CA LEU A 451 11.43 19.00 7.62
C LEU A 451 11.29 17.48 7.71
N PHE A 452 10.78 16.81 6.67
CA PHE A 452 10.61 15.36 6.66
C PHE A 452 11.87 14.61 6.20
N MET A 453 12.48 15.07 5.11
CA MET A 453 13.53 14.35 4.37
C MET A 453 14.95 14.81 4.67
N GLY A 454 15.10 15.98 5.29
CA GLY A 454 16.41 16.56 5.58
C GLY A 454 17.27 15.69 6.51
N PRO A 455 18.58 15.97 6.59
CA PRO A 455 19.52 15.19 7.39
C PRO A 455 19.23 15.19 8.90
N LEU A 456 18.48 16.19 9.38
CA LEU A 456 17.93 16.27 10.75
C LEU A 456 16.39 16.32 10.74
N GLY A 457 15.78 15.83 9.66
CA GLY A 457 14.34 15.77 9.48
C GLY A 457 13.69 14.64 10.29
N ILE A 458 12.37 14.63 10.31
CA ILE A 458 11.56 13.70 11.11
C ILE A 458 11.94 12.24 10.85
N PHE A 459 12.10 11.83 9.59
CA PHE A 459 12.45 10.43 9.29
C PHE A 459 13.89 10.08 9.67
N ALA A 460 14.83 11.02 9.53
CA ALA A 460 16.21 10.79 9.97
C ALA A 460 16.31 10.63 11.49
N LEU A 461 15.61 11.48 12.24
CA LEU A 461 15.52 11.40 13.70
C LEU A 461 14.84 10.11 14.14
N LEU A 462 13.77 9.69 13.44
CA LEU A 462 13.07 8.43 13.69
C LEU A 462 13.98 7.22 13.45
N ASP A 463 14.73 7.20 12.34
CA ASP A 463 15.69 6.14 12.03
C ASP A 463 16.80 6.03 13.07
N GLU A 464 17.32 7.19 13.52
CA GLU A 464 18.34 7.24 14.55
C GLU A 464 17.81 6.68 15.88
N GLU A 465 16.64 7.14 16.31
CA GLU A 465 16.01 6.73 17.57
C GLU A 465 15.60 5.25 17.55
N SER A 466 15.17 4.74 16.39
CA SER A 466 14.84 3.33 16.17
C SER A 466 16.03 2.41 16.43
N ARG A 467 17.27 2.88 16.21
CA ARG A 467 18.51 2.12 16.43
C ARG A 467 18.99 2.11 17.88
N PHE A 468 18.44 2.97 18.74
CA PHE A 468 18.82 3.03 20.15
C PHE A 468 18.03 2.00 20.99
N PRO A 469 18.68 1.01 21.63
CA PRO A 469 17.98 -0.07 22.33
C PRO A 469 17.12 0.37 23.52
N LYS A 470 17.43 1.52 24.13
CA LYS A 470 16.71 2.07 25.29
C LYS A 470 15.75 3.20 24.93
N ALA A 471 15.60 3.51 23.64
CA ALA A 471 14.68 4.55 23.20
C ALA A 471 13.23 4.06 23.26
N ASN A 472 12.34 4.98 23.60
CA ASN A 472 10.89 4.83 23.60
C ASN A 472 10.22 5.99 22.84
N ASP A 473 8.92 5.87 22.55
CA ASP A 473 8.20 6.86 21.73
C ASP A 473 8.18 8.25 22.40
N GLU A 474 8.18 8.33 23.74
CA GLU A 474 8.31 9.59 24.47
C GLU A 474 9.65 10.28 24.19
N SER A 475 10.75 9.54 24.22
CA SER A 475 12.09 10.07 23.92
C SER A 475 12.21 10.51 22.46
N LEU A 476 11.57 9.80 21.53
CA LEU A 476 11.46 10.19 20.12
C LEU A 476 10.74 11.54 19.97
N VAL A 477 9.57 11.70 20.61
CA VAL A 477 8.79 12.94 20.54
C VAL A 477 9.55 14.10 21.16
N GLN A 478 10.23 13.89 22.29
CA GLN A 478 11.11 14.90 22.89
C GLN A 478 12.20 15.34 21.92
N LYS A 479 12.81 14.39 21.20
CA LYS A 479 13.80 14.69 20.16
C LYS A 479 13.20 15.54 19.03
N PHE A 480 12.01 15.19 18.53
CA PHE A 480 11.31 16.03 17.55
C PHE A 480 11.04 17.44 18.10
N HIS A 481 10.57 17.56 19.35
CA HIS A 481 10.30 18.85 19.98
C HIS A 481 11.54 19.73 20.14
N ILE A 482 12.73 19.14 20.28
CA ILE A 482 13.99 19.86 20.38
C ILE A 482 14.44 20.31 18.99
N HIS A 483 14.52 19.38 18.04
CA HIS A 483 15.10 19.63 16.71
C HIS A 483 14.17 20.44 15.79
N CYS A 484 12.85 20.26 15.90
CA CYS A 484 11.87 20.91 15.01
C CYS A 484 11.25 22.18 15.63
N LYS A 485 11.67 22.60 16.83
CA LYS A 485 11.03 23.67 17.62
C LYS A 485 10.84 24.98 16.86
N THR A 486 11.83 25.36 16.06
CA THR A 486 11.87 26.64 15.35
C THR A 486 11.15 26.58 14.00
N HIS A 487 10.75 25.39 13.54
CA HIS A 487 10.10 25.23 12.25
C HIS A 487 8.67 25.77 12.30
N LYS A 488 8.35 26.72 11.41
CA LYS A 488 7.05 27.44 11.39
C LYS A 488 5.82 26.54 11.27
N ARG A 489 5.97 25.35 10.67
CA ARG A 489 4.89 24.38 10.48
C ARG A 489 4.89 23.24 11.49
N TYR A 490 5.87 23.18 12.40
CA TYR A 490 5.89 22.18 13.46
C TYR A 490 5.05 22.66 14.65
N ILE A 491 4.19 21.80 15.16
CA ILE A 491 3.28 22.09 16.27
C ILE A 491 3.64 21.15 17.41
N ARG A 492 3.99 21.73 18.56
CA ARG A 492 4.08 21.00 19.82
C ARG A 492 2.71 21.01 20.51
N PRO A 493 2.06 19.85 20.74
CA PRO A 493 0.84 19.77 21.54
C PRO A 493 1.06 20.30 22.96
N ARG A 494 -0.03 20.68 23.64
CA ARG A 494 0.05 21.16 25.03
C ARG A 494 0.28 19.96 25.95
N GLY A 495 1.18 20.10 26.92
CA GLY A 495 1.50 19.03 27.88
C GLY A 495 2.68 18.16 27.45
N ASN A 496 2.75 16.96 28.04
CA ASN A 496 3.78 15.95 27.78
C ASN A 496 3.18 14.74 27.05
N GLU A 497 2.27 14.99 26.12
CA GLU A 497 1.67 13.93 25.29
C GLU A 497 2.73 13.33 24.36
N THR A 498 2.68 12.02 24.13
CA THR A 498 3.52 11.30 23.14
C THR A 498 2.99 11.58 21.72
N ALA A 499 2.98 12.85 21.34
CA ALA A 499 2.38 13.33 20.09
C ALA A 499 3.09 14.58 19.55
N PHE A 500 2.98 14.80 18.25
CA PHE A 500 3.44 16.02 17.58
C PHE A 500 2.49 16.40 16.46
N GLY A 501 2.45 17.67 16.07
CA GLY A 501 1.60 18.14 14.98
C GLY A 501 2.40 18.79 13.86
N ILE A 502 1.82 18.76 12.65
CA ILE A 502 2.36 19.40 11.47
C ILE A 502 1.25 20.19 10.78
N HIS A 503 1.59 21.39 10.31
CA HIS A 503 0.73 22.17 9.41
C HIS A 503 1.06 21.83 7.95
N HIS A 504 0.42 20.79 7.43
CA HIS A 504 0.51 20.35 6.03
C HIS A 504 -0.17 21.33 5.07
N TYR A 505 0.05 21.17 3.76
CA TYR A 505 -0.66 21.96 2.75
C TYR A 505 -2.20 21.85 2.87
N ALA A 506 -2.72 20.68 3.23
CA ALA A 506 -4.16 20.43 3.38
C ALA A 506 -4.72 20.78 4.77
N GLY A 507 -3.86 21.08 5.75
CA GLY A 507 -4.31 21.47 7.09
C GLY A 507 -3.44 20.98 8.24
N LYS A 508 -3.91 21.20 9.47
CA LYS A 508 -3.23 20.76 10.69
C LYS A 508 -3.56 19.29 10.96
N VAL A 509 -2.54 18.47 11.15
CA VAL A 509 -2.65 17.07 11.57
C VAL A 509 -1.84 16.88 12.84
N VAL A 510 -2.41 16.17 13.81
CA VAL A 510 -1.71 15.74 15.03
C VAL A 510 -1.50 14.24 14.92
N TYR A 511 -0.25 13.83 15.09
CA TYR A 511 0.20 12.46 15.06
C TYR A 511 0.47 11.96 16.48
N ASP A 512 -0.16 10.84 16.79
CA ASP A 512 0.11 10.04 17.98
C ASP A 512 1.33 9.16 17.71
N ALA A 513 2.42 9.44 18.42
CA ALA A 513 3.70 8.78 18.19
C ALA A 513 3.81 7.42 18.90
N ARG A 514 2.80 6.99 19.66
CA ARG A 514 2.80 5.66 20.30
C ARG A 514 2.91 4.56 19.23
N GLY A 515 3.90 3.69 19.40
CA GLY A 515 4.26 2.62 18.47
C GLY A 515 5.07 3.09 17.25
N PHE A 516 5.51 4.35 17.15
CA PHE A 516 6.30 4.80 15.99
C PHE A 516 7.62 4.05 15.85
N LEU A 517 8.36 3.88 16.94
CA LEU A 517 9.65 3.19 16.88
C LEU A 517 9.48 1.72 16.48
N GLU A 518 8.45 1.05 17.02
CA GLU A 518 8.11 -0.33 16.67
C GLU A 518 7.75 -0.44 15.18
N LYS A 519 6.80 0.38 14.73
CA LYS A 519 6.37 0.43 13.32
C LYS A 519 7.49 0.78 12.36
N ASN A 520 8.44 1.62 12.77
CA ASN A 520 9.57 1.97 11.92
C ASN A 520 10.65 0.89 11.86
N ARG A 521 10.82 0.11 12.95
CA ARG A 521 11.77 -1.00 12.98
C ARG A 521 11.35 -2.10 12.01
N ASP A 522 10.06 -2.46 11.97
CA ASP A 522 9.41 -3.48 11.10
C ASP A 522 10.32 -4.67 10.75
N ASN A 523 11.08 -5.13 11.75
CA ASN A 523 12.19 -6.04 11.51
C ASN A 523 11.70 -7.48 11.70
N LEU A 524 11.62 -8.21 10.59
CA LEU A 524 11.38 -9.65 10.65
C LEU A 524 12.63 -10.34 11.18
N SER A 525 12.53 -11.00 12.34
CA SER A 525 13.70 -11.66 12.93
C SER A 525 14.28 -12.72 12.00
N ALA A 526 15.61 -12.83 11.91
CA ALA A 526 16.29 -13.81 11.06
C ALA A 526 15.83 -15.26 11.33
N ASN A 527 15.43 -15.55 12.57
CA ASN A 527 14.92 -16.88 12.97
C ASN A 527 13.58 -17.20 12.31
N LEU A 528 12.71 -16.20 12.16
CA LEU A 528 11.45 -16.36 11.44
C LEU A 528 11.69 -16.52 9.95
N ILE A 529 12.64 -15.77 9.36
CA ILE A 529 13.03 -15.96 7.96
C ILE A 529 13.53 -17.39 7.75
N GLU A 530 14.51 -17.85 8.54
CA GLU A 530 15.05 -19.21 8.43
C GLU A 530 13.98 -20.29 8.67
N CYS A 531 13.01 -20.03 9.56
CA CYS A 531 11.88 -20.92 9.77
C CYS A 531 11.01 -21.03 8.50
N MET A 532 10.63 -19.89 7.92
CA MET A 532 9.78 -19.85 6.73
C MET A 532 10.47 -20.38 5.47
N GLU A 533 11.78 -20.17 5.33
CA GLU A 533 12.62 -20.78 4.27
C GLU A 533 12.56 -22.32 4.31
N LYS A 534 12.30 -22.93 5.48
CA LYS A 534 12.17 -24.39 5.65
C LYS A 534 10.75 -24.92 5.40
N SER A 535 9.82 -24.09 4.92
CA SER A 535 8.48 -24.54 4.55
C SER A 535 8.54 -25.69 3.54
N GLY A 536 7.70 -26.70 3.74
CA GLY A 536 7.49 -27.78 2.75
C GLY A 536 6.75 -27.33 1.48
N ILE A 537 6.29 -26.07 1.41
CA ILE A 537 5.64 -25.48 0.25
C ILE A 537 6.65 -24.57 -0.45
N GLU A 538 7.06 -24.95 -1.67
CA GLU A 538 8.10 -24.28 -2.45
C GLU A 538 7.83 -22.77 -2.60
N LEU A 539 6.61 -22.37 -2.99
CA LEU A 539 6.27 -20.96 -3.12
C LEU A 539 6.46 -20.18 -1.81
N ILE A 540 6.11 -20.76 -0.66
CA ILE A 540 6.28 -20.08 0.64
C ILE A 540 7.77 -19.97 0.98
N SER A 541 8.56 -21.01 0.73
CA SER A 541 10.02 -20.96 0.89
C SER A 541 10.66 -19.89 0.00
N ASP A 542 10.23 -19.80 -1.27
CA ASP A 542 10.73 -18.83 -2.24
C ASP A 542 10.38 -17.39 -1.88
N LEU A 543 9.18 -17.15 -1.36
CA LEU A 543 8.76 -15.83 -0.86
C LEU A 543 9.70 -15.34 0.26
N PHE A 544 10.31 -16.26 1.03
CA PHE A 544 11.19 -15.91 2.15
C PHE A 544 12.68 -16.00 1.84
N SER A 545 13.09 -16.70 0.78
CA SER A 545 14.49 -16.86 0.36
C SER A 545 15.03 -15.69 -0.46
N ASN A 546 14.17 -14.95 -1.17
CA ASN A 546 14.55 -13.89 -2.12
C ASN A 546 15.00 -12.56 -1.49
N ASP A 547 15.00 -12.45 -0.15
CA ASP A 547 15.44 -11.26 0.60
C ASP A 547 16.92 -10.91 0.42
N LYS A 548 17.71 -11.81 -0.18
CA LYS A 548 19.13 -11.58 -0.47
C LYS A 548 19.38 -10.84 -1.80
N GLN A 549 18.34 -10.51 -2.58
CA GLN A 549 18.49 -9.86 -3.90
C GLN A 549 17.54 -8.66 -4.08
N SER A 550 17.65 -7.63 -3.24
CA SER A 550 17.18 -6.27 -3.56
C SER A 550 18.31 -5.39 -4.13
N SER A 551 19.08 -5.96 -5.06
CA SER A 551 19.99 -5.21 -5.94
C SER A 551 20.16 -5.98 -7.26
N SER A 552 19.56 -5.43 -8.32
CA SER A 552 19.77 -5.76 -9.75
C SER A 552 19.21 -7.10 -10.27
N PRO A 553 18.70 -7.14 -11.52
CA PRO A 553 18.00 -8.31 -12.06
C PRO A 553 18.97 -9.33 -12.65
N SER A 554 18.80 -10.62 -12.38
CA SER A 554 19.46 -11.64 -13.21
C SER A 554 18.71 -12.99 -13.33
N SER A 555 18.54 -13.34 -14.60
CA SER A 555 18.63 -14.66 -15.25
C SER A 555 17.90 -15.89 -14.68
N ASN A 556 16.95 -16.34 -15.50
CA ASN A 556 16.37 -17.69 -15.51
C ASN A 556 17.43 -18.81 -15.42
N SER A 557 17.23 -19.72 -14.47
CA SER A 557 17.66 -21.11 -14.60
C SER A 557 16.47 -22.03 -14.29
N SER A 558 15.95 -22.65 -15.34
CA SER A 558 14.94 -23.71 -15.26
C SER A 558 15.56 -25.00 -14.72
N SER A 559 15.06 -25.50 -13.59
CA SER A 559 15.26 -26.89 -13.17
C SER A 559 13.90 -27.58 -12.98
N ASN A 560 13.59 -28.52 -13.87
CA ASN A 560 12.54 -29.51 -13.68
C ASN A 560 12.87 -30.38 -12.46
N VAL A 561 11.97 -30.56 -11.47
CA VAL A 561 11.67 -31.85 -10.78
C VAL A 561 10.41 -31.77 -9.89
N LYS A 562 9.51 -32.73 -10.12
CA LYS A 562 8.41 -33.34 -9.32
C LYS A 562 8.14 -32.87 -7.87
N ASN A 563 6.99 -32.20 -7.67
CA ASN A 563 6.34 -31.99 -6.37
C ASN A 563 5.66 -33.27 -5.84
N LYS A 564 5.89 -33.60 -4.57
CA LYS A 564 5.14 -34.64 -3.83
C LYS A 564 3.96 -33.96 -3.13
N SER A 565 2.74 -34.34 -3.53
CA SER A 565 1.51 -33.96 -2.84
C SER A 565 1.50 -34.50 -1.41
N ALA A 566 1.51 -33.62 -0.41
CA ALA A 566 1.31 -33.99 0.99
C ALA A 566 -0.18 -34.27 1.26
N SER A 567 -0.48 -35.45 1.80
CA SER A 567 -1.81 -35.80 2.31
C SER A 567 -2.04 -35.07 3.63
N MET A 568 -2.94 -34.09 3.67
CA MET A 568 -3.32 -33.38 4.90
C MET A 568 -4.19 -34.27 5.80
N HIS A 569 -3.71 -34.59 7.00
CA HIS A 569 -4.54 -35.17 8.05
C HIS A 569 -5.25 -34.06 8.83
N PRO A 570 -6.54 -34.20 9.17
CA PRO A 570 -7.29 -33.14 9.84
C PRO A 570 -6.86 -32.98 11.31
N VAL A 571 -6.36 -31.80 11.67
CA VAL A 571 -6.21 -31.36 13.07
C VAL A 571 -7.62 -31.08 13.62
N ARG A 572 -8.17 -31.99 14.43
CA ARG A 572 -9.52 -31.81 15.00
C ARG A 572 -9.45 -30.89 16.20
N ARG A 573 -10.15 -29.75 16.13
CA ARG A 573 -10.49 -28.96 17.32
C ARG A 573 -11.25 -29.84 18.32
N PRO A 574 -10.80 -29.99 19.59
CA PRO A 574 -11.55 -30.74 20.59
C PRO A 574 -12.93 -30.12 20.80
N LYS A 575 -13.99 -30.93 20.78
CA LYS A 575 -15.32 -30.48 21.17
C LYS A 575 -15.28 -30.24 22.69
N SER A 576 -15.63 -29.01 23.09
CA SER A 576 -15.66 -28.51 24.48
C SER A 576 -14.35 -28.66 25.26
N PHE A 577 -13.56 -27.58 25.30
CA PHE A 577 -12.59 -27.38 26.38
C PHE A 577 -13.36 -26.91 27.62
N GLU A 578 -13.75 -27.85 28.48
CA GLU A 578 -13.62 -27.57 29.91
C GLU A 578 -12.10 -27.47 30.17
N ILE A 579 -11.68 -26.41 30.85
CA ILE A 579 -10.29 -26.20 31.24
C ILE A 579 -9.96 -27.24 32.34
N GLU A 580 -9.81 -28.50 31.96
CA GLU A 580 -8.99 -29.41 32.73
C GLU A 580 -7.54 -29.03 32.44
N ARG A 581 -6.85 -28.56 33.47
CA ARG A 581 -5.41 -28.24 33.47
C ARG A 581 -4.62 -29.44 32.95
N VAL A 582 -4.35 -29.47 31.64
CA VAL A 582 -3.39 -30.43 31.07
C VAL A 582 -2.00 -30.03 31.55
N LYS A 583 -1.27 -31.05 32.00
CA LYS A 583 0.16 -31.05 32.30
C LYS A 583 0.94 -30.31 31.22
N GLU A 584 1.66 -29.26 31.60
CA GLU A 584 2.78 -28.60 30.90
C GLU A 584 2.76 -28.69 29.35
N ASN A 585 2.39 -27.60 28.69
CA ASN A 585 2.25 -27.55 27.23
C ASN A 585 3.62 -27.55 26.51
N PHE A 586 3.63 -27.80 25.19
CA PHE A 586 4.85 -27.96 24.41
C PHE A 586 5.74 -26.71 24.48
N SER A 587 5.16 -25.52 24.30
CA SER A 587 5.87 -24.24 24.38
C SER A 587 6.50 -23.99 25.76
N GLN A 588 5.86 -24.41 26.85
CA GLN A 588 6.44 -24.37 28.20
C GLN A 588 7.65 -25.30 28.33
N LYS A 589 7.59 -26.51 27.78
CA LYS A 589 8.75 -27.43 27.78
C LYS A 589 9.91 -26.87 26.98
N THR A 590 9.61 -26.29 25.81
CA THR A 590 10.59 -25.63 24.95
C THR A 590 11.23 -24.43 25.66
N ALA A 591 10.42 -23.57 26.30
CA ALA A 591 10.93 -22.45 27.09
C ALA A 591 11.81 -22.91 28.26
N LYS A 592 11.44 -24.01 28.95
CA LYS A 592 12.24 -24.60 30.03
C LYS A 592 13.54 -25.23 29.53
N SER A 593 13.53 -25.90 28.38
CA SER A 593 14.74 -26.45 27.75
C SER A 593 15.71 -25.33 27.39
N LEU A 594 15.20 -24.24 26.80
CA LEU A 594 15.98 -23.05 26.48
C LEU A 594 16.64 -22.42 27.71
N ARG A 595 15.95 -22.38 28.85
CA ARG A 595 16.55 -21.90 30.11
C ARG A 595 17.78 -22.69 30.53
N GLN A 596 17.75 -24.02 30.34
CA GLN A 596 18.85 -24.90 30.73
C GLN A 596 20.08 -24.71 29.82
N GLU A 597 19.86 -24.36 28.55
CA GLU A 597 20.94 -24.04 27.61
C GLU A 597 21.49 -22.62 27.81
N SER A 598 20.66 -21.66 28.25
CA SER A 598 21.10 -20.29 28.54
C SER A 598 21.89 -20.20 29.85
N ARG A 599 23.23 -20.20 29.78
CA ARG A 599 24.09 -19.90 30.95
C ARG A 599 24.05 -18.39 31.28
N PRO A 600 23.96 -17.99 32.56
CA PRO A 600 23.95 -16.58 32.93
C PRO A 600 25.38 -16.01 32.84
N PHE A 601 25.64 -15.13 31.88
CA PHE A 601 26.83 -14.28 31.89
C PHE A 601 26.52 -12.94 32.55
N LYS A 602 27.34 -12.55 33.53
CA LYS A 602 27.36 -11.20 34.08
C LYS A 602 27.77 -10.20 32.99
N THR A 603 27.01 -9.12 32.92
CA THR A 603 27.16 -8.00 32.00
C THR A 603 28.59 -7.42 32.00
N ASN A 604 29.16 -7.28 30.81
CA ASN A 604 29.71 -6.01 30.33
C ASN A 604 30.10 -6.10 28.85
N THR A 605 29.86 -4.98 28.16
CA THR A 605 30.24 -4.69 26.77
C THR A 605 29.32 -5.27 25.67
N ILE A 606 28.23 -4.56 25.39
CA ILE A 606 27.52 -4.65 24.11
C ILE A 606 28.47 -4.07 23.04
N GLN A 607 29.16 -4.93 22.28
CA GLN A 607 29.78 -4.50 21.03
C GLN A 607 28.69 -4.32 19.98
N LYS A 608 28.65 -3.11 19.42
CA LYS A 608 27.75 -2.71 18.33
C LYS A 608 28.04 -3.57 17.10
N GLU A 609 27.20 -4.56 16.83
CA GLU A 609 26.94 -4.93 15.45
C GLU A 609 26.25 -3.72 14.81
N ARG A 610 26.93 -3.09 13.86
CA ARG A 610 26.29 -2.18 12.91
C ARG A 610 25.39 -3.04 12.03
N PHE A 611 24.22 -3.42 12.53
CA PHE A 611 23.15 -3.81 11.64
C PHE A 611 22.82 -2.57 10.81
N SER A 612 23.05 -2.62 9.49
CA SER A 612 22.32 -1.78 8.58
C SER A 612 20.86 -2.25 8.63
N GLN A 613 20.13 -1.85 9.67
CA GLN A 613 18.71 -2.12 9.74
C GLN A 613 18.03 -1.18 8.75
N ASN A 614 17.50 -1.76 7.68
CA ASN A 614 16.56 -1.08 6.81
C ASN A 614 15.29 -0.85 7.62
N THR A 615 14.93 0.42 7.82
CA THR A 615 13.69 0.82 8.51
C THR A 615 12.58 1.05 7.50
N VAL A 616 11.33 1.06 7.95
CA VAL A 616 10.19 1.40 7.09
C VAL A 616 10.33 2.82 6.54
N ALA A 617 10.79 3.78 7.35
CA ALA A 617 11.04 5.14 6.89
C ALA A 617 12.13 5.20 5.81
N LEU A 618 13.20 4.40 5.92
CA LEU A 618 14.22 4.33 4.87
C LEU A 618 13.67 3.74 3.58
N HIS A 619 12.91 2.65 3.67
CA HIS A 619 12.24 2.05 2.53
C HIS A 619 11.24 3.02 1.88
N PHE A 620 10.41 3.69 2.69
CA PHE A 620 9.47 4.72 2.26
C PHE A 620 10.17 5.84 1.49
N LYS A 621 11.26 6.38 2.03
CA LYS A 621 12.06 7.44 1.38
C LYS A 621 12.58 6.99 0.02
N THR A 622 13.12 5.77 -0.04
CA THR A 622 13.69 5.20 -1.27
C THR A 622 12.61 4.97 -2.32
N SER A 623 11.51 4.32 -1.93
CA SER A 623 10.33 4.09 -2.80
C SER A 623 9.74 5.38 -3.35
N LEU A 624 9.62 6.42 -2.52
CA LEU A 624 9.08 7.71 -2.93
C LEU A 624 10.05 8.45 -3.87
N ALA A 625 11.35 8.39 -3.61
CA ALA A 625 12.36 8.95 -4.50
C ALA A 625 12.34 8.29 -5.88
N GLU A 626 12.30 6.96 -5.94
CA GLU A 626 12.17 6.20 -7.20
C GLU A 626 10.89 6.56 -7.97
N LEU A 627 9.77 6.74 -7.27
CA LEU A 627 8.52 7.17 -7.91
C LEU A 627 8.67 8.58 -8.52
N LEU A 628 9.22 9.53 -7.76
CA LEU A 628 9.39 10.92 -8.22
C LEU A 628 10.39 11.02 -9.37
N GLU A 629 11.46 10.22 -9.38
CA GLU A 629 12.42 10.15 -10.47
C GLU A 629 11.73 9.73 -11.78
N LYS A 630 10.92 8.65 -11.74
CA LYS A 630 10.12 8.23 -12.91
C LYS A 630 9.15 9.29 -13.39
N MET A 631 8.58 10.08 -12.49
CA MET A 631 7.68 11.18 -12.87
C MET A 631 8.44 12.33 -13.53
N LYS A 632 9.63 12.68 -13.03
CA LYS A 632 10.45 13.78 -13.55
C LYS A 632 10.96 13.53 -14.98
N ASP A 633 11.17 12.27 -15.36
CA ASP A 633 11.56 11.89 -16.72
C ASP A 633 10.41 11.99 -17.74
N ALA A 634 9.19 12.27 -17.29
CA ALA A 634 7.99 12.33 -18.11
C ALA A 634 7.33 13.72 -18.09
N GLU A 635 6.65 14.07 -19.19
CA GLU A 635 5.86 15.30 -19.26
C GLU A 635 4.57 15.16 -18.43
N PRO A 636 4.34 16.00 -17.40
CA PRO A 636 3.21 15.81 -16.51
C PRO A 636 1.91 16.42 -17.03
N SER A 637 0.79 15.77 -16.69
CA SER A 637 -0.56 16.31 -16.73
C SER A 637 -1.22 16.12 -15.38
N PHE A 638 -2.01 17.09 -14.93
CA PHE A 638 -2.55 17.10 -13.56
C PHE A 638 -4.07 17.04 -13.52
N VAL A 639 -4.58 16.13 -12.69
CA VAL A 639 -6.00 16.01 -12.35
C VAL A 639 -6.15 16.19 -10.83
N ARG A 640 -7.08 17.05 -10.42
CA ARG A 640 -7.29 17.50 -9.05
C ARG A 640 -8.71 17.22 -8.56
#